data_AF-A0A4R5FC63-F1
#
_entry.id   AF-A0A4R5FC63-F1
#
_cell.length_a   1.000
_cell.length_b   1.000
_cell.length_c   1.000
_cell.angle_alpha   90.00
_cell.angle_beta   90.00
_cell.angle_gamma   90.00
#
_symmetry.space_group_name_H-M   'P 1'
#
loop_
_entity.id
_entity.type
_entity.pdbx_description
1 polymer ?
#
loop_
_entity_poly.entity_id
_entity_poly.type
_entity_poly.pdbx_seq_one_letter_code
_entity_poly.pdbx_strand_id
1 'polypeptide(L)'
;MPIFKVKSKPTPAGLLIKFFGKNQSWRETDDSLEPLIELIRLIRPLKFKNLETVDLQEIISFFNENDSCREQFSIYLKEIVKDKKFNKILSDAAILQDVDFIFEVKKRIFAKFLPYQPQKDTLEYILNQVFYLANDTIWINKIPSNQLEELYRLLKFKSIYESVAPNSVLSELLVAMDLITQRISGRALETDVIKMVPEFDDYESPFTAFEKELFLIEDRIRNSENHFIKPDDLSYAQLLVLHKQCEDFVEKAFHNSSKYGISLRVNQNLLKIRQQLVRLKFLISLLIIEKGNDKRNNGITLVLHLIKYNCYKNNVRKFIAESTQLISYEITQHTAKTGEHYITESRQEYFKMFRTALGGGFIVGILCIIKVLLSKADTSFFGHAFLYSMNYAFGFITIYLLGFTLATKQPAMTASALIKALEEGVIKKGKDAEKYKAFAILFARVFRSQFIAFVGNVIMAFPISLLGIWGIDYTLQYNIAATKWEGLLIDLSPIHSLAILHAAIAGVFLFLSGIISGSIANRDKHNQVYFRITEHPLLKRSFGKNRTVKLAKLYRKRWAGIISNFWFGIFMGSTASIGLFLGLNLDIRHITFGSGNLALALYGANYAVSNSMLFWGIFGIGIIGLVNFMVSFSLSLGLAFRSRAISLFELRFVTVSIWNHFKSRPISFFFPTEKKNKSVVVENYLHVEDQK
;
A
#
# COMPACT_ATOMS: atom_id res chain seq x y z
N MET A 1 29.57 10.44 -57.64
CA MET A 1 29.69 10.65 -56.18
C MET A 1 28.78 9.66 -55.46
N PRO A 2 29.31 8.64 -54.77
CA PRO A 2 28.53 7.85 -53.83
C PRO A 2 29.06 8.06 -52.40
N ILE A 3 28.36 8.81 -51.56
CA ILE A 3 28.71 8.89 -50.12
C ILE A 3 27.43 8.79 -49.30
N PHE A 4 26.92 7.57 -49.19
CA PHE A 4 26.30 7.10 -47.96
C PHE A 4 26.70 5.64 -47.79
N LYS A 5 27.91 5.42 -47.23
CA LYS A 5 28.26 4.12 -46.67
C LYS A 5 27.26 3.84 -45.54
N VAL A 6 26.37 2.89 -45.77
CA VAL A 6 25.57 2.27 -44.70
C VAL A 6 26.58 1.72 -43.68
N LYS A 7 26.74 2.40 -42.53
CA LYS A 7 27.54 1.85 -41.42
C LYS A 7 26.90 0.51 -41.04
N SER A 8 27.67 -0.57 -41.11
CA SER A 8 27.26 -1.89 -40.62
C SER A 8 26.81 -1.76 -39.16
N LYS A 9 25.76 -2.51 -38.79
CA LYS A 9 25.35 -2.55 -37.37
C LYS A 9 26.54 -3.02 -36.53
N PRO A 10 26.87 -2.33 -35.43
CA PRO A 10 27.96 -2.74 -34.55
C PRO A 10 27.67 -4.13 -33.98
N THR A 11 28.60 -5.06 -34.14
CA THR A 11 28.54 -6.41 -33.56
C THR A 11 29.41 -6.47 -32.29
N PRO A 12 29.09 -7.34 -31.32
CA PRO A 12 29.92 -7.52 -30.13
C PRO A 12 31.39 -7.84 -30.48
N ALA A 13 31.62 -8.73 -31.47
CA ALA A 13 32.96 -9.07 -31.94
C ALA A 13 33.72 -7.86 -32.52
N GLY A 14 33.07 -7.05 -33.35
CA GLY A 14 33.70 -5.85 -33.93
C GLY A 14 34.09 -4.82 -32.87
N LEU A 15 33.28 -4.70 -31.81
CA LEU A 15 33.58 -3.84 -30.67
C LEU A 15 34.75 -4.36 -29.84
N LEU A 16 34.78 -5.67 -29.57
CA LEU A 16 35.86 -6.30 -28.82
C LEU A 16 37.20 -6.16 -29.55
N ILE A 17 37.24 -6.30 -30.88
CA ILE A 17 38.46 -6.06 -31.67
C ILE A 17 38.88 -4.59 -31.60
N LYS A 18 37.92 -3.65 -31.72
CA LYS A 18 38.20 -2.20 -31.70
C LYS A 18 38.91 -1.79 -30.41
N PHE A 19 38.38 -2.21 -29.26
CA PHE A 19 38.89 -1.81 -27.95
C PHE A 19 40.05 -2.69 -27.47
N PHE A 20 39.91 -4.01 -27.55
CA PHE A 20 40.82 -4.99 -26.95
C PHE A 20 41.75 -5.69 -27.94
N GLY A 21 41.74 -5.28 -29.22
CA GLY A 21 42.68 -5.74 -30.23
C GLY A 21 44.10 -5.22 -30.00
N LYS A 22 44.98 -5.41 -31.00
CA LYS A 22 46.42 -5.11 -30.89
C LYS A 22 46.75 -3.68 -30.41
N ASN A 23 45.92 -2.71 -30.79
CA ASN A 23 46.13 -1.30 -30.46
C ASN A 23 45.73 -0.94 -29.03
N GLN A 24 45.05 -1.84 -28.28
CA GLN A 24 44.65 -1.65 -26.87
C GLN A 24 43.98 -0.29 -26.60
N SER A 25 43.12 0.18 -27.51
CA SER A 25 42.55 1.53 -27.45
C SER A 25 41.72 1.81 -26.20
N TRP A 26 41.30 0.76 -25.47
CA TRP A 26 40.68 0.89 -24.14
C TRP A 26 41.56 1.59 -23.09
N ARG A 27 42.89 1.64 -23.29
CA ARG A 27 43.82 2.38 -22.41
C ARG A 27 43.89 3.87 -22.72
N GLU A 28 43.45 4.27 -23.91
CA GLU A 28 43.51 5.63 -24.42
C GLU A 28 42.16 6.34 -24.34
N THR A 29 41.08 5.64 -23.96
CA THR A 29 39.74 6.22 -23.78
C THR A 29 39.66 7.11 -22.55
N ASP A 30 39.12 8.32 -22.71
CA ASP A 30 38.87 9.27 -21.61
C ASP A 30 37.90 8.71 -20.56
N ASP A 31 36.91 7.89 -20.98
CA ASP A 31 36.03 7.15 -20.08
C ASP A 31 36.36 5.65 -20.10
N SER A 32 37.07 5.21 -19.06
CA SER A 32 37.42 3.79 -18.86
C SER A 32 36.22 2.83 -18.88
N LEU A 33 34.98 3.29 -18.64
CA LEU A 33 33.79 2.42 -18.64
C LEU A 33 33.12 2.32 -20.01
N GLU A 34 33.47 3.17 -20.97
CA GLU A 34 32.84 3.21 -22.30
C GLU A 34 32.82 1.83 -23.00
N PRO A 35 33.92 1.05 -23.06
CA PRO A 35 33.91 -0.27 -23.71
C PRO A 35 32.89 -1.23 -23.11
N LEU A 36 32.75 -1.24 -21.78
CA LEU A 36 31.80 -2.12 -21.08
C LEU A 36 30.34 -1.67 -21.27
N ILE A 37 30.09 -0.35 -21.25
CA ILE A 37 28.75 0.22 -21.49
C ILE A 37 28.27 -0.12 -22.89
N GLU A 38 29.12 0.06 -23.91
CA GLU A 38 28.76 -0.26 -25.29
C GLU A 38 28.53 -1.77 -25.49
N LEU A 39 29.37 -2.64 -24.91
CA LEU A 39 29.20 -4.09 -24.99
C LEU A 39 27.86 -4.53 -24.39
N ILE A 40 27.53 -4.08 -23.18
CA ILE A 40 26.26 -4.43 -22.52
C ILE A 40 25.07 -3.85 -23.29
N ARG A 41 25.21 -2.68 -23.91
CA ARG A 41 24.17 -2.11 -24.79
C ARG A 41 23.87 -2.99 -26.00
N LEU A 42 24.87 -3.67 -26.56
CA LEU A 42 24.69 -4.60 -27.68
C LEU A 42 24.05 -5.93 -27.26
N ILE A 43 24.40 -6.43 -26.08
CA ILE A 43 23.83 -7.68 -25.52
C ILE A 43 22.38 -7.46 -25.07
N ARG A 44 22.05 -6.26 -24.57
CA ARG A 44 20.74 -5.94 -24.00
C ARG A 44 19.62 -6.08 -25.06
N PRO A 45 18.62 -6.96 -24.85
CA PRO A 45 17.55 -7.14 -25.80
C PRO A 45 16.57 -5.96 -25.81
N LEU A 46 16.12 -5.55 -27.00
CA LEU A 46 15.14 -4.45 -27.16
C LEU A 46 13.73 -4.82 -26.65
N LYS A 47 13.36 -6.11 -26.64
CA LYS A 47 12.04 -6.60 -26.19
C LYS A 47 12.18 -7.81 -25.25
N PHE A 48 11.91 -7.66 -23.96
CA PHE A 48 12.21 -8.69 -22.95
C PHE A 48 11.02 -9.60 -22.54
N LYS A 49 9.77 -9.24 -22.91
CA LYS A 49 8.56 -9.95 -22.44
C LYS A 49 8.37 -11.36 -23.01
N ASN A 50 8.82 -11.62 -24.25
CA ASN A 50 8.62 -12.89 -24.95
C ASN A 50 9.92 -13.65 -25.22
N LEU A 51 11.05 -13.15 -24.71
CA LEU A 51 12.36 -13.79 -24.90
C LEU A 51 12.52 -14.90 -23.87
N GLU A 52 12.85 -16.11 -24.29
CA GLU A 52 13.09 -17.23 -23.35
C GLU A 52 14.51 -17.21 -22.81
N THR A 53 15.50 -17.01 -23.68
CA THR A 53 16.93 -17.04 -23.35
C THR A 53 17.67 -15.85 -23.94
N VAL A 54 18.77 -15.44 -23.30
CA VAL A 54 19.73 -14.49 -23.88
C VAL A 54 21.03 -15.25 -24.07
N ASP A 55 21.45 -15.38 -25.33
CA ASP A 55 22.59 -16.21 -25.72
C ASP A 55 23.89 -15.37 -25.77
N LEU A 56 24.92 -15.82 -25.06
CA LEU A 56 26.27 -15.25 -25.07
C LEU A 56 27.26 -16.05 -25.94
N GLN A 57 26.81 -17.07 -26.66
CA GLN A 57 27.68 -17.98 -27.41
C GLN A 57 28.56 -17.26 -28.44
N GLU A 58 28.05 -16.22 -29.11
CA GLU A 58 28.84 -15.41 -30.07
C GLU A 58 30.10 -14.82 -29.41
N ILE A 59 29.97 -14.29 -28.19
CA ILE A 59 31.07 -13.69 -27.43
C ILE A 59 32.03 -14.76 -26.92
N ILE A 60 31.48 -15.88 -26.45
CA ILE A 60 32.27 -17.02 -25.95
C ILE A 60 33.13 -17.60 -27.08
N SER A 61 32.53 -17.89 -28.25
CA SER A 61 33.24 -18.36 -29.43
C SER A 61 34.32 -17.37 -29.88
N PHE A 62 34.00 -16.07 -29.89
CA PHE A 62 34.99 -15.03 -30.20
C PHE A 62 36.21 -15.06 -29.26
N PHE A 63 36.01 -15.19 -27.94
CA PHE A 63 37.10 -15.28 -26.98
C PHE A 63 37.88 -16.60 -27.04
N ASN A 64 37.27 -17.68 -27.50
CA ASN A 64 37.96 -18.93 -27.77
C ASN A 64 38.88 -18.83 -28.99
N GLU A 65 38.49 -18.07 -30.01
CA GLU A 65 39.27 -17.88 -31.24
C GLU A 65 40.33 -16.76 -31.12
N ASN A 66 40.13 -15.77 -30.23
CA ASN A 66 40.95 -14.57 -30.14
C ASN A 66 41.60 -14.40 -28.76
N ASP A 67 42.63 -15.20 -28.48
CA ASP A 67 43.34 -15.23 -27.18
C ASP A 67 43.83 -13.85 -26.71
N SER A 68 44.40 -13.05 -27.61
CA SER A 68 44.93 -11.72 -27.28
C SER A 68 43.82 -10.75 -26.84
N CYS A 69 42.68 -10.74 -27.54
CA CYS A 69 41.53 -9.91 -27.16
C CYS A 69 40.93 -10.37 -25.83
N ARG A 70 40.83 -11.68 -25.60
CA ARG A 70 40.35 -12.27 -24.34
C ARG A 70 41.22 -11.84 -23.16
N GLU A 71 42.55 -11.90 -23.31
CA GLU A 71 43.48 -11.52 -22.25
C GLU A 71 43.38 -10.02 -21.91
N GLN A 72 43.35 -9.16 -22.92
CA GLN A 72 43.19 -7.72 -22.73
C GLN A 72 41.85 -7.36 -22.07
N PHE A 73 40.75 -7.99 -22.49
CA PHE A 73 39.45 -7.80 -21.87
C PHE A 73 39.42 -8.29 -20.41
N SER A 74 40.08 -9.42 -20.11
CA SER A 74 40.25 -9.91 -18.74
C SER A 74 41.02 -8.92 -17.87
N ILE A 75 42.13 -8.36 -18.38
CA ILE A 75 42.94 -7.36 -17.65
C ILE A 75 42.09 -6.12 -17.37
N TYR A 76 41.42 -5.60 -18.39
CA TYR A 76 40.51 -4.46 -18.30
C TYR A 76 39.43 -4.63 -17.21
N LEU A 77 38.71 -5.75 -17.22
CA LEU A 77 37.68 -6.00 -16.21
C LEU A 77 38.26 -6.10 -14.79
N LYS A 78 39.44 -6.72 -14.65
CA LYS A 78 40.13 -6.80 -13.37
C LYS A 78 40.56 -5.41 -12.89
N GLU A 79 41.08 -4.55 -13.76
CA GLU A 79 41.50 -3.19 -13.42
C GLU A 79 40.31 -2.30 -13.02
N ILE A 80 39.18 -2.40 -13.71
CA ILE A 80 37.98 -1.63 -13.37
C ILE A 80 37.44 -1.97 -11.99
N VAL A 81 37.48 -3.25 -11.61
CA VAL A 81 36.92 -3.74 -10.33
C VAL A 81 37.96 -3.67 -9.21
N LYS A 82 39.25 -3.56 -9.53
CA LYS A 82 40.34 -3.52 -8.54
C LYS A 82 40.14 -2.37 -7.55
N ASP A 83 40.33 -2.67 -6.27
CA ASP A 83 40.24 -1.74 -5.14
C ASP A 83 38.90 -0.97 -5.05
N LYS A 84 37.84 -1.46 -5.72
CA LYS A 84 36.50 -0.86 -5.63
C LYS A 84 35.77 -1.38 -4.41
N LYS A 85 35.27 -0.46 -3.58
CA LYS A 85 34.43 -0.79 -2.42
C LYS A 85 33.05 -1.22 -2.87
N PHE A 86 32.49 -2.27 -2.26
CA PHE A 86 31.14 -2.76 -2.58
C PHE A 86 30.35 -3.29 -1.38
N ASN A 87 30.88 -3.20 -0.17
CA ASN A 87 30.15 -3.44 1.08
C ASN A 87 28.84 -2.64 1.18
N LYS A 88 28.82 -1.38 0.72
CA LYS A 88 27.63 -0.52 0.71
C LYS A 88 26.53 -1.03 -0.21
N ILE A 89 26.86 -1.51 -1.41
CA ILE A 89 25.82 -2.07 -2.29
C ILE A 89 25.26 -3.39 -1.72
N LEU A 90 26.07 -4.17 -1.00
CA LEU A 90 25.60 -5.38 -0.31
C LEU A 90 24.71 -5.07 0.90
N SER A 91 25.03 -4.03 1.67
CA SER A 91 24.34 -3.68 2.93
C SER A 91 23.19 -2.69 2.78
N ASP A 92 23.23 -1.79 1.79
CA ASP A 92 22.30 -0.67 1.63
C ASP A 92 21.43 -0.75 0.37
N ALA A 93 21.91 -1.37 -0.72
CA ALA A 93 21.19 -1.30 -1.99
C ALA A 93 19.91 -2.16 -1.99
N ALA A 94 18.84 -1.55 -2.50
CA ALA A 94 17.48 -2.10 -2.49
C ALA A 94 16.94 -2.46 -1.09
N ILE A 95 17.58 -1.96 -0.02
CA ILE A 95 17.11 -2.03 1.36
C ILE A 95 16.55 -0.66 1.75
N LEU A 96 15.57 -0.65 2.65
CA LEU A 96 15.02 0.56 3.24
C LEU A 96 16.12 1.35 3.97
N GLN A 97 16.43 2.57 3.55
CA GLN A 97 17.50 3.34 4.20
C GLN A 97 16.98 4.05 5.45
N ASP A 98 15.88 4.79 5.29
CA ASP A 98 15.26 5.57 6.37
C ASP A 98 13.95 4.96 6.86
N VAL A 99 13.65 5.20 8.14
CA VAL A 99 12.38 4.77 8.76
C VAL A 99 11.23 5.72 8.37
N ASP A 100 11.56 6.91 7.86
CA ASP A 100 10.59 7.90 7.39
C ASP A 100 10.12 7.57 5.96
N PHE A 101 8.96 6.92 5.90
CA PHE A 101 8.31 6.52 4.65
C PHE A 101 8.18 7.66 3.62
N ILE A 102 7.74 8.86 4.04
CA ILE A 102 7.52 9.98 3.11
C ILE A 102 8.84 10.46 2.51
N PHE A 103 9.88 10.54 3.33
CA PHE A 103 11.22 10.90 2.88
C PHE A 103 11.73 9.90 1.84
N GLU A 104 11.57 8.61 2.11
CA GLU A 104 12.01 7.53 1.22
C GLU A 104 11.22 7.51 -0.11
N VAL A 105 9.90 7.74 -0.07
CA VAL A 105 9.07 7.89 -1.28
C VAL A 105 9.57 9.08 -2.11
N LYS A 106 9.75 10.24 -1.47
CA LYS A 106 10.24 11.46 -2.12
C LYS A 106 11.60 11.21 -2.75
N LYS A 107 12.56 10.67 -2.00
CA LYS A 107 13.91 10.32 -2.45
C LYS A 107 13.90 9.42 -3.69
N ARG A 108 13.12 8.33 -3.68
CA ARG A 108 13.05 7.40 -4.82
C ARG A 108 12.32 8.00 -6.04
N ILE A 109 11.36 8.91 -5.84
CA ILE A 109 10.73 9.66 -6.94
C ILE A 109 11.74 10.64 -7.56
N PHE A 110 12.43 11.44 -6.74
CA PHE A 110 13.47 12.36 -7.22
C PHE A 110 14.61 11.62 -7.93
N ALA A 111 14.99 10.44 -7.44
CA ALA A 111 16.00 9.59 -8.08
C ALA A 111 15.62 9.10 -9.49
N LYS A 112 14.34 9.22 -9.91
CA LYS A 112 13.94 8.97 -11.30
C LYS A 112 14.26 10.15 -12.22
N PHE A 113 14.26 11.37 -11.69
CA PHE A 113 14.57 12.59 -12.45
C PHE A 113 16.06 12.88 -12.40
N LEU A 114 16.68 12.75 -11.22
CA LEU A 114 18.10 12.94 -11.00
C LEU A 114 18.64 11.77 -10.18
N PRO A 115 19.12 10.69 -10.84
CA PRO A 115 19.65 9.51 -10.16
C PRO A 115 20.83 9.85 -9.26
N TYR A 116 20.86 9.23 -8.06
CA TYR A 116 22.03 9.31 -7.19
C TYR A 116 23.25 8.67 -7.87
N GLN A 117 24.36 9.40 -7.88
CA GLN A 117 25.65 8.91 -8.40
C GLN A 117 26.62 8.65 -7.24
N PRO A 118 27.00 7.38 -7.00
CA PRO A 118 28.01 7.00 -6.02
C PRO A 118 29.40 7.56 -6.37
N GLN A 119 30.31 7.48 -5.41
CA GLN A 119 31.73 7.84 -5.64
C GLN A 119 32.37 6.89 -6.67
N LYS A 120 33.29 7.42 -7.49
CA LYS A 120 33.92 6.69 -8.61
C LYS A 120 34.79 5.48 -8.17
N ASP A 121 35.17 5.43 -6.90
CA ASP A 121 35.91 4.32 -6.28
C ASP A 121 34.99 3.17 -5.81
N THR A 122 33.68 3.23 -6.09
CA THR A 122 32.73 2.18 -5.69
C THR A 122 32.30 1.30 -6.87
N LEU A 123 31.99 0.03 -6.59
CA LEU A 123 31.39 -0.86 -7.58
C LEU A 123 29.97 -0.41 -7.97
N GLU A 124 29.27 0.26 -7.04
CA GLU A 124 27.94 0.81 -7.31
C GLU A 124 27.98 1.85 -8.44
N TYR A 125 29.05 2.66 -8.54
CA TYR A 125 29.23 3.59 -9.64
C TYR A 125 29.30 2.85 -10.99
N ILE A 126 30.11 1.80 -11.09
CA ILE A 126 30.25 0.99 -12.31
C ILE A 126 28.91 0.35 -12.69
N LEU A 127 28.23 -0.28 -11.73
CA LEU A 127 26.93 -0.92 -11.97
C LEU A 127 25.86 0.09 -12.40
N ASN A 128 25.91 1.32 -11.87
CA ASN A 128 25.02 2.41 -12.28
C ASN A 128 25.22 2.84 -13.73
N GLN A 129 26.46 2.88 -14.23
CA GLN A 129 26.74 3.26 -15.61
C GLN A 129 26.40 2.11 -16.58
N VAL A 130 26.74 0.88 -16.21
CA VAL A 130 26.60 -0.30 -17.08
C VAL A 130 25.17 -0.85 -17.09
N PHE A 131 24.58 -1.04 -15.90
CA PHE A 131 23.25 -1.64 -15.69
C PHE A 131 22.24 -0.60 -15.18
N TYR A 132 22.06 0.48 -15.94
CA TYR A 132 21.24 1.63 -15.54
C TYR A 132 19.72 1.39 -15.62
N LEU A 133 19.25 0.31 -16.27
CA LEU A 133 17.81 0.05 -16.40
C LEU A 133 17.32 -0.90 -15.31
N ALA A 134 16.17 -0.58 -14.72
CA ALA A 134 15.54 -1.43 -13.70
C ALA A 134 15.20 -2.85 -14.20
N ASN A 135 14.99 -3.00 -15.52
CA ASN A 135 14.65 -4.26 -16.17
C ASN A 135 15.88 -5.10 -16.56
N ASP A 136 17.11 -4.62 -16.33
CA ASP A 136 18.31 -5.34 -16.75
C ASP A 136 18.41 -6.73 -16.10
N THR A 137 17.93 -6.84 -14.86
CA THR A 137 17.80 -8.11 -14.14
C THR A 137 16.97 -9.16 -14.87
N ILE A 138 15.98 -8.76 -15.65
CA ILE A 138 15.06 -9.70 -16.31
C ILE A 138 15.76 -10.48 -17.40
N TRP A 139 16.62 -9.83 -18.18
CA TRP A 139 17.32 -10.48 -19.29
C TRP A 139 18.60 -11.17 -18.84
N ILE A 140 19.29 -10.62 -17.82
CA ILE A 140 20.49 -11.25 -17.23
C ILE A 140 20.15 -12.62 -16.63
N ASN A 141 19.00 -12.73 -15.96
CA ASN A 141 18.51 -14.01 -15.43
C ASN A 141 18.07 -15.00 -16.53
N LYS A 142 18.02 -14.60 -17.80
CA LYS A 142 17.73 -15.47 -18.95
C LYS A 142 18.99 -15.97 -19.64
N ILE A 143 20.17 -15.59 -19.15
CA ILE A 143 21.44 -16.12 -19.64
C ILE A 143 21.64 -17.53 -19.05
N PRO A 144 21.91 -18.55 -19.88
CA PRO A 144 22.22 -19.89 -19.40
C PRO A 144 23.42 -19.92 -18.42
N SER A 145 23.30 -20.68 -17.32
CA SER A 145 24.35 -20.74 -16.28
C SER A 145 25.67 -21.29 -16.80
N ASN A 146 25.62 -22.29 -17.70
CA ASN A 146 26.80 -22.86 -18.36
C ASN A 146 27.60 -21.82 -19.14
N GLN A 147 26.95 -20.83 -19.77
CA GLN A 147 27.62 -19.76 -20.51
C GLN A 147 28.30 -18.77 -19.58
N LEU A 148 27.66 -18.42 -18.45
CA LEU A 148 28.28 -17.59 -17.41
C LEU A 148 29.48 -18.27 -16.78
N GLU A 149 29.37 -19.58 -16.53
CA GLU A 149 30.47 -20.41 -16.09
C GLU A 149 31.60 -20.41 -17.12
N GLU A 150 31.33 -20.68 -18.39
CA GLU A 150 32.35 -20.67 -19.43
C GLU A 150 33.08 -19.33 -19.52
N LEU A 151 32.34 -18.22 -19.52
CA LEU A 151 32.89 -16.87 -19.54
C LEU A 151 33.77 -16.60 -18.32
N TYR A 152 33.36 -17.02 -17.12
CA TYR A 152 34.18 -16.91 -15.91
C TYR A 152 35.52 -17.65 -16.08
N ARG A 153 35.57 -18.73 -16.88
CA ARG A 153 36.79 -19.53 -17.16
C ARG A 153 37.73 -18.74 -18.04
N LEU A 154 37.17 -18.28 -19.15
CA LEU A 154 37.91 -17.62 -20.22
C LEU A 154 38.58 -16.36 -19.71
N LEU A 155 37.91 -15.64 -18.80
CA LEU A 155 38.41 -14.42 -18.20
C LEU A 155 39.35 -14.65 -17.00
N LYS A 156 39.58 -15.90 -16.60
CA LYS A 156 40.48 -16.29 -15.51
C LYS A 156 40.22 -15.46 -14.24
N PHE A 157 38.96 -15.35 -13.82
CA PHE A 157 38.62 -14.62 -12.60
C PHE A 157 39.11 -15.38 -11.37
N LYS A 158 39.54 -14.60 -10.38
CA LYS A 158 39.99 -15.08 -9.08
C LYS A 158 38.80 -15.46 -8.21
N SER A 159 39.00 -16.47 -7.38
CA SER A 159 38.01 -16.94 -6.43
C SER A 159 37.78 -15.89 -5.34
N ILE A 160 36.54 -15.78 -4.84
CA ILE A 160 36.21 -14.82 -3.77
C ILE A 160 37.01 -15.08 -2.49
N TYR A 161 37.40 -16.33 -2.25
CA TYR A 161 38.14 -16.79 -1.07
C TYR A 161 39.66 -16.66 -1.16
N GLU A 162 40.22 -16.01 -2.19
CA GLU A 162 41.69 -15.99 -2.39
C GLU A 162 42.42 -15.11 -1.37
N SER A 163 41.74 -14.12 -0.78
CA SER A 163 42.34 -13.22 0.20
C SER A 163 41.30 -12.70 1.17
N VAL A 164 41.73 -12.48 2.41
CA VAL A 164 40.98 -11.80 3.48
C VAL A 164 41.56 -10.41 3.79
N ALA A 165 42.53 -9.95 3.00
CA ALA A 165 43.13 -8.63 3.16
C ALA A 165 42.08 -7.50 2.99
N PRO A 166 42.33 -6.30 3.52
CA PRO A 166 41.45 -5.15 3.31
C PRO A 166 41.15 -4.93 1.83
N ASN A 167 39.91 -4.57 1.50
CA ASN A 167 39.39 -4.39 0.13
C ASN A 167 39.34 -5.66 -0.75
N SER A 168 39.67 -6.85 -0.22
CA SER A 168 39.39 -8.11 -0.91
C SER A 168 37.89 -8.39 -0.97
N VAL A 169 37.47 -9.23 -1.91
CA VAL A 169 36.04 -9.58 -2.11
C VAL A 169 35.46 -10.21 -0.84
N LEU A 170 36.18 -11.15 -0.22
CA LEU A 170 35.73 -11.78 1.02
C LEU A 170 35.71 -10.80 2.19
N SER A 171 36.71 -9.92 2.34
CA SER A 171 36.68 -8.92 3.41
C SER A 171 35.50 -7.94 3.27
N GLU A 172 35.17 -7.50 2.05
CA GLU A 172 34.00 -6.64 1.80
C GLU A 172 32.67 -7.35 2.08
N LEU A 173 32.60 -8.67 1.82
CA LEU A 173 31.45 -9.52 2.18
C LEU A 173 31.25 -9.60 3.70
N LEU A 174 32.30 -9.94 4.43
CA LEU A 174 32.28 -10.03 5.91
C LEU A 174 31.90 -8.69 6.54
N VAL A 175 32.52 -7.58 6.10
CA VAL A 175 32.15 -6.23 6.56
C VAL A 175 30.68 -5.91 6.29
N ALA A 176 30.13 -6.32 5.14
CA ALA A 176 28.71 -6.14 4.87
C ALA A 176 27.82 -6.97 5.82
N MET A 177 28.23 -8.19 6.16
CA MET A 177 27.51 -9.06 7.10
C MET A 177 27.50 -8.48 8.52
N ASP A 178 28.65 -8.03 9.02
CA ASP A 178 28.78 -7.32 10.30
C ASP A 178 27.87 -6.09 10.37
N LEU A 179 27.95 -5.23 9.36
CA LEU A 179 27.13 -4.01 9.30
C LEU A 179 25.64 -4.32 9.28
N ILE A 180 25.21 -5.35 8.54
CA ILE A 180 23.81 -5.76 8.50
C ILE A 180 23.39 -6.29 9.88
N THR A 181 24.22 -7.11 10.52
CA THR A 181 23.93 -7.78 11.80
C THR A 181 23.79 -6.77 12.94
N GLN A 182 24.74 -5.85 13.09
CA GLN A 182 24.66 -4.76 14.08
C GLN A 182 23.39 -3.91 13.88
N ARG A 183 23.03 -3.64 12.62
CA ARG A 183 21.86 -2.84 12.26
C ARG A 183 20.52 -3.53 12.53
N ILE A 184 20.42 -4.85 12.35
CA ILE A 184 19.20 -5.58 12.71
C ILE A 184 19.10 -5.76 14.22
N SER A 185 20.21 -6.02 14.90
CA SER A 185 20.31 -6.16 16.35
C SER A 185 19.80 -4.89 17.04
N GLY A 186 20.35 -3.73 16.67
CA GLY A 186 19.90 -2.44 17.22
C GLY A 186 18.42 -2.11 16.97
N ARG A 187 17.87 -2.47 15.80
CA ARG A 187 16.45 -2.23 15.49
C ARG A 187 15.50 -3.18 16.20
N ALA A 188 15.89 -4.45 16.32
CA ALA A 188 15.09 -5.45 17.02
C ALA A 188 14.95 -5.10 18.51
N LEU A 189 15.96 -4.43 19.07
CA LEU A 189 16.00 -3.98 20.45
C LEU A 189 15.30 -2.62 20.71
N GLU A 190 14.74 -1.97 19.68
CA GLU A 190 13.94 -0.76 19.89
C GLU A 190 12.66 -1.08 20.68
N THR A 191 12.32 -0.24 21.65
CA THR A 191 11.16 -0.45 22.56
C THR A 191 9.85 -0.67 21.80
N ASP A 192 9.62 0.07 20.73
CA ASP A 192 8.40 -0.04 19.92
C ASP A 192 8.35 -1.37 19.13
N VAL A 193 9.50 -2.00 18.85
CA VAL A 193 9.61 -3.32 18.20
C VAL A 193 9.47 -4.43 19.24
N ILE A 194 10.20 -4.36 20.36
CA ILE A 194 10.11 -5.33 21.47
C ILE A 194 8.67 -5.45 21.99
N LYS A 195 7.94 -4.34 22.06
CA LYS A 195 6.52 -4.31 22.46
C LYS A 195 5.63 -5.25 21.64
N MET A 196 6.00 -5.54 20.40
CA MET A 196 5.27 -6.45 19.52
C MET A 196 5.51 -7.91 19.88
N VAL A 197 6.58 -8.21 20.61
CA VAL A 197 7.03 -9.55 20.98
C VAL A 197 7.55 -9.57 22.43
N PRO A 198 6.66 -9.28 23.41
CA PRO A 198 7.06 -9.14 24.82
C PRO A 198 7.66 -10.42 25.42
N GLU A 199 7.40 -11.57 24.78
CA GLU A 199 7.96 -12.87 25.17
C GLU A 199 9.49 -12.95 25.00
N PHE A 200 10.11 -12.00 24.28
CA PHE A 200 11.55 -11.89 24.10
C PHE A 200 12.18 -10.76 24.96
N ASP A 201 11.41 -10.08 25.81
CA ASP A 201 11.90 -8.97 26.64
C ASP A 201 12.83 -9.47 27.77
N ASP A 202 12.51 -10.64 28.34
CA ASP A 202 13.23 -11.22 29.49
C ASP A 202 14.37 -12.20 29.11
N TYR A 203 14.60 -12.44 27.81
CA TYR A 203 15.58 -13.42 27.31
C TYR A 203 16.70 -12.76 26.51
N GLU A 204 17.82 -13.48 26.31
CA GLU A 204 18.83 -13.06 25.34
C GLU A 204 18.20 -12.98 23.94
N SER A 205 18.32 -11.81 23.30
CA SER A 205 17.79 -11.57 21.97
C SER A 205 18.42 -12.53 20.95
N PRO A 206 17.62 -13.20 20.08
CA PRO A 206 18.16 -14.08 19.06
C PRO A 206 19.12 -13.34 18.10
N PHE A 207 18.94 -12.02 17.94
CA PHE A 207 19.84 -11.18 17.14
C PHE A 207 21.23 -11.03 17.77
N THR A 208 21.29 -10.91 19.10
CA THR A 208 22.56 -10.80 19.84
C THR A 208 23.30 -12.14 19.83
N ALA A 209 22.59 -13.26 20.00
CA ALA A 209 23.18 -14.58 19.89
C ALA A 209 23.70 -14.85 18.46
N PHE A 210 22.92 -14.48 17.43
CA PHE A 210 23.34 -14.56 16.03
C PHE A 210 24.60 -13.73 15.75
N GLU A 211 24.68 -12.51 16.27
CA GLU A 211 25.85 -11.62 16.12
C GLU A 211 27.13 -12.24 16.68
N LYS A 212 27.04 -12.83 17.89
CA LYS A 212 28.18 -13.52 18.51
C LYS A 212 28.64 -14.73 17.70
N GLU A 213 27.71 -15.58 17.26
CA GLU A 213 28.05 -16.78 16.47
C GLU A 213 28.66 -16.41 15.12
N LEU A 214 28.11 -15.38 14.46
CA LEU A 214 28.66 -14.89 13.20
C LEU A 214 30.10 -14.40 13.39
N PHE A 215 30.35 -13.57 14.41
CA PHE A 215 31.69 -13.05 14.69
C PHE A 215 32.72 -14.17 14.87
N LEU A 216 32.37 -15.25 15.60
CA LEU A 216 33.26 -16.41 15.78
C LEU A 216 33.56 -17.14 14.46
N ILE A 217 32.56 -17.24 13.58
CA ILE A 217 32.73 -17.80 12.24
C ILE A 217 33.63 -16.90 11.38
N GLU A 218 33.44 -15.58 11.42
CA GLU A 218 34.25 -14.65 10.64
C GLU A 218 35.73 -14.69 11.06
N ASP A 219 36.01 -14.70 12.36
CA ASP A 219 37.37 -14.82 12.89
C ASP A 219 38.04 -16.12 12.44
N ARG A 220 37.30 -17.24 12.51
CA ARG A 220 37.78 -18.54 12.00
C ARG A 220 38.11 -18.49 10.52
N ILE A 221 37.26 -17.86 9.70
CA ILE A 221 37.48 -17.71 8.25
C ILE A 221 38.76 -16.90 7.98
N ARG A 222 38.94 -15.78 8.68
CA ARG A 222 40.11 -14.90 8.53
C ARG A 222 41.42 -15.59 8.89
N ASN A 223 41.40 -16.46 9.89
CA ASN A 223 42.58 -17.17 10.38
C ASN A 223 42.81 -18.54 9.74
N SER A 224 41.85 -19.07 8.96
CA SER A 224 42.00 -20.34 8.23
C SER A 224 42.78 -20.18 6.92
N GLU A 225 43.50 -21.21 6.46
CA GLU A 225 44.20 -21.18 5.16
C GLU A 225 43.25 -21.14 3.96
N ASN A 226 42.07 -21.72 4.11
CA ASN A 226 41.12 -21.94 3.02
C ASN A 226 40.08 -20.82 2.89
N HIS A 227 39.86 -20.05 3.97
CA HIS A 227 38.93 -18.93 4.04
C HIS A 227 37.45 -19.28 3.73
N PHE A 228 37.03 -20.52 3.95
CA PHE A 228 35.64 -20.97 3.81
C PHE A 228 35.30 -22.05 4.84
N ILE A 229 34.01 -22.35 4.97
CA ILE A 229 33.48 -23.40 5.85
C ILE A 229 32.85 -24.51 5.02
N LYS A 230 32.78 -25.72 5.58
CA LYS A 230 32.07 -26.85 4.98
C LYS A 230 30.61 -26.92 5.47
N PRO A 231 29.71 -27.56 4.71
CA PRO A 231 28.30 -27.70 5.10
C PRO A 231 28.06 -28.47 6.41
N ASP A 232 28.98 -29.35 6.81
CA ASP A 232 28.90 -30.21 8.00
C ASP A 232 29.40 -29.52 9.29
N ASP A 233 29.84 -28.27 9.22
CA ASP A 233 30.31 -27.51 10.38
C ASP A 233 29.15 -27.22 11.35
N LEU A 234 29.33 -27.59 12.62
CA LEU A 234 28.34 -27.38 13.68
C LEU A 234 28.03 -25.90 13.90
N SER A 235 29.02 -25.01 13.81
CA SER A 235 28.81 -23.56 13.94
C SER A 235 27.94 -23.03 12.80
N TYR A 236 28.09 -23.57 11.59
CA TYR A 236 27.23 -23.21 10.48
C TYR A 236 25.77 -23.64 10.72
N ALA A 237 25.55 -24.86 11.17
CA ALA A 237 24.21 -25.34 11.53
C ALA A 237 23.57 -24.49 12.64
N GLN A 238 24.34 -24.14 13.68
CA GLN A 238 23.90 -23.27 14.76
C GLN A 238 23.55 -21.86 14.26
N LEU A 239 24.36 -21.27 13.38
CA LEU A 239 24.10 -19.96 12.78
C LEU A 239 22.77 -19.95 12.00
N LEU A 240 22.45 -21.02 11.27
CA LEU A 240 21.18 -21.15 10.56
C LEU A 240 19.98 -21.25 11.51
N VAL A 241 20.13 -21.95 12.64
CA VAL A 241 19.08 -22.02 13.67
C VAL A 241 18.82 -20.63 14.26
N LEU A 242 19.87 -19.89 14.60
CA LEU A 242 19.76 -18.52 15.11
C LEU A 242 19.15 -17.57 14.08
N HIS A 243 19.55 -17.70 12.81
CA HIS A 243 18.94 -16.96 11.70
C HIS A 243 17.43 -17.22 11.62
N LYS A 244 17.01 -18.49 11.74
CA LYS A 244 15.60 -18.88 11.73
C LYS A 244 14.84 -18.30 12.92
N GLN A 245 15.43 -18.28 14.11
CA GLN A 245 14.83 -17.64 15.29
C GLN A 245 14.64 -16.12 15.09
N CYS A 246 15.58 -15.44 14.43
CA CYS A 246 15.42 -14.04 14.04
C CYS A 246 14.29 -13.84 13.03
N GLU A 247 14.12 -14.75 12.05
CA GLU A 247 12.96 -14.72 11.14
C GLU A 247 11.64 -14.91 11.91
N ASP A 248 11.59 -15.88 12.83
CA ASP A 248 10.40 -16.19 13.62
C ASP A 248 10.02 -15.04 14.56
N PHE A 249 11.01 -14.33 15.13
CA PHE A 249 10.78 -13.09 15.87
C PHE A 249 10.02 -12.06 15.03
N VAL A 250 10.47 -11.82 13.78
CA VAL A 250 9.85 -10.82 12.89
C VAL A 250 8.45 -11.24 12.48
N GLU A 251 8.25 -12.50 12.12
CA GLU A 251 6.94 -13.02 11.73
C GLU A 251 5.95 -12.98 12.91
N LYS A 252 6.42 -13.27 14.13
CA LYS A 252 5.61 -13.14 15.34
C LYS A 252 5.26 -11.69 15.65
N ALA A 253 6.20 -10.76 15.47
CA ALA A 253 5.93 -9.32 15.62
C ALA A 253 4.87 -8.84 14.63
N PHE A 254 4.92 -9.31 13.37
CA PHE A 254 3.87 -9.04 12.39
C PHE A 254 2.53 -9.68 12.77
N HIS A 255 2.50 -10.92 13.25
CA HIS A 255 1.27 -11.58 13.70
C HIS A 255 0.60 -10.82 14.86
N ASN A 256 1.42 -10.32 15.78
CA ASN A 256 0.99 -9.56 16.94
C ASN A 256 0.54 -8.12 16.64
N SER A 257 0.64 -7.63 15.38
CA SER A 257 0.06 -6.34 14.98
C SER A 257 -1.44 -6.27 15.27
N SER A 258 -2.13 -7.39 15.11
CA SER A 258 -3.56 -7.53 15.37
C SER A 258 -3.90 -7.50 16.87
N LYS A 259 -2.91 -7.57 17.77
CA LYS A 259 -3.09 -7.49 19.24
C LYS A 259 -2.61 -6.15 19.80
N TYR A 260 -1.48 -5.65 19.33
CA TYR A 260 -0.88 -4.42 19.84
C TYR A 260 -1.12 -3.20 18.96
N GLY A 261 -1.53 -3.36 17.70
CA GLY A 261 -1.54 -2.29 16.70
C GLY A 261 -0.12 -1.96 16.23
N ILE A 262 0.04 -1.44 15.03
CA ILE A 262 1.36 -1.19 14.42
C ILE A 262 1.50 0.24 13.89
N SER A 263 2.56 0.94 14.28
CA SER A 263 2.90 2.23 13.66
C SER A 263 3.61 2.03 12.32
N LEU A 264 3.60 3.06 11.47
CA LEU A 264 4.37 3.03 10.23
C LEU A 264 5.85 2.82 10.49
N ARG A 265 6.39 3.43 11.55
CA ARG A 265 7.78 3.29 11.98
C ARG A 265 8.14 1.84 12.31
N VAL A 266 7.35 1.19 13.17
CA VAL A 266 7.56 -0.23 13.54
C VAL A 266 7.45 -1.14 12.32
N ASN A 267 6.46 -0.89 11.46
CA ASN A 267 6.32 -1.65 10.21
C ASN A 267 7.57 -1.52 9.32
N GLN A 268 8.12 -0.31 9.15
CA GLN A 268 9.35 -0.11 8.38
C GLN A 268 10.54 -0.83 9.00
N ASN A 269 10.70 -0.76 10.33
CA ASN A 269 11.77 -1.48 11.03
C ASN A 269 11.67 -2.98 10.83
N LEU A 270 10.49 -3.59 11.02
CA LEU A 270 10.29 -5.03 10.81
C LEU A 270 10.51 -5.44 9.34
N LEU A 271 10.02 -4.66 8.38
CA LEU A 271 10.26 -4.90 6.96
C LEU A 271 11.75 -4.85 6.62
N LYS A 272 12.46 -3.88 7.18
CA LYS A 272 13.91 -3.73 7.00
C LYS A 272 14.67 -4.90 7.61
N ILE A 273 14.33 -5.31 8.84
CA ILE A 273 14.93 -6.49 9.49
C ILE A 273 14.71 -7.72 8.62
N ARG A 274 13.49 -7.96 8.12
CA ARG A 274 13.19 -9.07 7.21
C ARG A 274 14.04 -9.04 5.93
N GLN A 275 14.13 -7.88 5.27
CA GLN A 275 14.95 -7.72 4.07
C GLN A 275 16.43 -7.98 4.35
N GLN A 276 16.93 -7.53 5.50
CA GLN A 276 18.30 -7.72 5.95
C GLN A 276 18.60 -9.17 6.35
N LEU A 277 17.65 -9.88 6.98
CA LEU A 277 17.77 -11.32 7.25
C LEU A 277 17.83 -12.14 5.96
N VAL A 278 16.98 -11.83 4.98
CA VAL A 278 17.05 -12.48 3.64
C VAL A 278 18.41 -12.21 2.98
N ARG A 279 18.94 -11.00 3.12
CA ARG A 279 20.26 -10.64 2.62
C ARG A 279 21.37 -11.42 3.33
N LEU A 280 21.33 -11.49 4.66
CA LEU A 280 22.29 -12.24 5.46
C LEU A 280 22.30 -13.72 5.09
N LYS A 281 21.14 -14.35 4.93
CA LYS A 281 21.03 -15.75 4.51
C LYS A 281 21.76 -16.01 3.18
N PHE A 282 21.62 -15.09 2.24
CA PHE A 282 22.36 -15.14 0.97
C PHE A 282 23.87 -15.00 1.19
N LEU A 283 24.31 -14.00 1.97
CA LEU A 283 25.74 -13.79 2.22
C LEU A 283 26.39 -14.96 2.97
N ILE A 284 25.71 -15.50 3.98
CA ILE A 284 26.12 -16.71 4.70
C ILE A 284 26.30 -17.88 3.73
N SER A 285 25.39 -18.04 2.76
CA SER A 285 25.49 -19.14 1.78
C SER A 285 26.75 -19.06 0.91
N LEU A 286 27.32 -17.86 0.73
CA LEU A 286 28.57 -17.66 0.02
C LEU A 286 29.79 -18.04 0.87
N LEU A 287 29.68 -18.32 2.16
CA LEU A 287 30.80 -18.76 3.00
C LEU A 287 31.05 -20.27 2.93
N ILE A 288 30.17 -21.01 2.24
CA ILE A 288 30.13 -22.48 2.26
C ILE A 288 30.62 -23.05 0.95
N ILE A 289 31.45 -24.08 1.03
CA ILE A 289 31.98 -24.80 -0.13
C ILE A 289 31.95 -26.31 0.16
N GLU A 290 31.24 -27.06 -0.68
CA GLU A 290 31.26 -28.53 -0.65
C GLU A 290 32.20 -29.07 -1.73
N LYS A 291 32.13 -28.51 -2.94
CA LYS A 291 32.89 -28.91 -4.13
C LYS A 291 33.71 -27.75 -4.69
N GLY A 292 34.79 -28.08 -5.41
CA GLY A 292 35.64 -27.06 -6.05
C GLY A 292 34.90 -26.13 -7.01
N ASN A 293 33.85 -26.62 -7.69
CA ASN A 293 33.02 -25.81 -8.58
C ASN A 293 32.20 -24.74 -7.83
N ASP A 294 31.90 -24.94 -6.54
CA ASP A 294 31.10 -23.99 -5.76
C ASP A 294 31.82 -22.65 -5.61
N LYS A 295 33.18 -22.67 -5.55
CA LYS A 295 34.00 -21.46 -5.48
C LYS A 295 33.64 -20.46 -6.58
N ARG A 296 33.51 -21.00 -7.80
CA ARG A 296 33.16 -20.25 -8.99
C ARG A 296 31.69 -19.83 -8.98
N ASN A 297 30.80 -20.78 -8.70
CA ASN A 297 29.37 -20.55 -8.75
C ASN A 297 28.95 -19.46 -7.74
N ASN A 298 29.59 -19.42 -6.57
CA ASN A 298 29.41 -18.36 -5.57
C ASN A 298 29.86 -17.00 -6.09
N GLY A 299 30.99 -16.92 -6.82
CA GLY A 299 31.43 -15.69 -7.48
C GLY A 299 30.45 -15.17 -8.53
N ILE A 300 29.94 -16.06 -9.39
CA ILE A 300 28.93 -15.71 -10.41
C ILE A 300 27.64 -15.24 -9.72
N THR A 301 27.18 -15.99 -8.73
CA THR A 301 25.95 -15.70 -7.99
C THR A 301 26.03 -14.35 -7.26
N LEU A 302 27.20 -14.01 -6.70
CA LEU A 302 27.46 -12.70 -6.09
C LEU A 302 27.28 -11.56 -7.10
N VAL A 303 27.89 -11.67 -8.29
CA VAL A 303 27.77 -10.64 -9.34
C VAL A 303 26.31 -10.48 -9.80
N LEU A 304 25.60 -11.59 -10.04
CA LEU A 304 24.18 -11.56 -10.41
C LEU A 304 23.33 -10.86 -9.35
N HIS A 305 23.60 -11.12 -8.06
CA HIS A 305 22.91 -10.45 -6.96
C HIS A 305 23.27 -8.97 -6.85
N LEU A 306 24.54 -8.59 -7.04
CA LEU A 306 24.96 -7.18 -7.05
C LEU A 306 24.24 -6.39 -8.15
N ILE A 307 24.15 -6.94 -9.36
CA ILE A 307 23.38 -6.32 -10.46
C ILE A 307 21.90 -6.25 -10.08
N LYS A 308 21.35 -7.33 -9.50
CA LYS A 308 19.97 -7.35 -9.00
C LYS A 308 19.70 -6.22 -8.00
N TYR A 309 20.54 -6.06 -7.00
CA TYR A 309 20.38 -5.02 -5.99
C TYR A 309 20.51 -3.62 -6.59
N ASN A 310 21.40 -3.43 -7.56
CA ASN A 310 21.53 -2.16 -8.28
C ASN A 310 20.24 -1.78 -9.02
N CYS A 311 19.68 -2.69 -9.81
CA CYS A 311 18.50 -2.39 -10.64
C CYS A 311 17.22 -2.17 -9.82
N TYR A 312 17.08 -2.80 -8.65
CA TYR A 312 15.86 -2.69 -7.83
C TYR A 312 15.84 -1.48 -6.88
N LYS A 313 16.96 -0.76 -6.68
CA LYS A 313 17.08 0.26 -5.63
C LYS A 313 16.06 1.41 -5.71
N ASN A 314 15.65 1.79 -6.93
CA ASN A 314 14.73 2.91 -7.17
C ASN A 314 13.27 2.46 -7.40
N ASN A 315 12.89 1.22 -7.08
CA ASN A 315 11.52 0.74 -7.29
C ASN A 315 10.54 1.29 -6.24
N VAL A 316 9.98 2.48 -6.53
CA VAL A 316 8.97 3.16 -5.70
C VAL A 316 7.71 2.30 -5.52
N ARG A 317 7.22 1.66 -6.59
CA ARG A 317 5.93 0.95 -6.56
C ARG A 317 5.99 -0.23 -5.60
N LYS A 318 7.04 -1.04 -5.69
CA LYS A 318 7.27 -2.17 -4.80
C LYS A 318 7.43 -1.71 -3.35
N PHE A 319 8.18 -0.63 -3.12
CA PHE A 319 8.36 -0.05 -1.79
C PHE A 319 7.03 0.40 -1.15
N ILE A 320 6.21 1.19 -1.86
CA ILE A 320 4.90 1.61 -1.35
C ILE A 320 4.02 0.37 -1.12
N ALA A 321 4.07 -0.63 -2.00
CA ALA A 321 3.29 -1.86 -1.83
C ALA A 321 3.63 -2.58 -0.51
N GLU A 322 4.90 -2.89 -0.28
CA GLU A 322 5.37 -3.58 0.94
C GLU A 322 5.13 -2.74 2.21
N SER A 323 5.41 -1.44 2.14
CA SER A 323 5.31 -0.50 3.27
C SER A 323 3.91 -0.26 3.78
N THR A 324 2.91 -0.28 2.90
CA THR A 324 1.54 0.04 3.29
C THR A 324 0.71 -1.22 3.50
N GLN A 325 1.15 -2.40 3.08
CA GLN A 325 0.34 -3.62 3.08
C GLN A 325 -0.22 -3.95 4.47
N LEU A 326 0.66 -4.09 5.47
CA LEU A 326 0.25 -4.49 6.82
C LEU A 326 -0.59 -3.43 7.53
N ILE A 327 -0.24 -2.15 7.37
CA ILE A 327 -1.04 -1.05 7.92
C ILE A 327 -2.41 -1.01 7.25
N SER A 328 -2.46 -1.22 5.94
CA SER A 328 -3.73 -1.34 5.22
C SER A 328 -4.53 -2.52 5.75
N TYR A 329 -3.88 -3.63 6.09
CA TYR A 329 -4.51 -4.81 6.68
C TYR A 329 -5.13 -4.52 8.05
N GLU A 330 -4.40 -3.87 8.96
CA GLU A 330 -4.95 -3.48 10.27
C GLU A 330 -6.10 -2.47 10.16
N ILE A 331 -5.95 -1.48 9.26
CA ILE A 331 -7.00 -0.49 8.98
C ILE A 331 -8.25 -1.19 8.41
N THR A 332 -8.09 -2.08 7.43
CA THR A 332 -9.21 -2.79 6.80
C THR A 332 -9.84 -3.79 7.76
N GLN A 333 -9.07 -4.45 8.63
CA GLN A 333 -9.60 -5.39 9.63
C GLN A 333 -10.46 -4.69 10.68
N HIS A 334 -10.02 -3.53 11.20
CA HIS A 334 -10.85 -2.74 12.11
C HIS A 334 -12.13 -2.27 11.42
N THR A 335 -11.98 -1.77 10.20
CA THR A 335 -13.07 -1.29 9.34
C THR A 335 -14.08 -2.40 9.02
N ALA A 336 -13.61 -3.63 8.81
CA ALA A 336 -14.43 -4.82 8.63
C ALA A 336 -15.27 -5.17 9.87
N LYS A 337 -14.65 -5.22 11.07
CA LYS A 337 -15.36 -5.48 12.33
C LYS A 337 -16.49 -4.48 12.59
N THR A 338 -16.26 -3.21 12.27
CA THR A 338 -17.33 -2.20 12.36
C THR A 338 -18.39 -2.32 11.26
N GLY A 339 -18.02 -2.87 10.09
CA GLY A 339 -18.85 -3.01 8.91
C GLY A 339 -19.87 -4.15 8.99
N GLU A 340 -19.54 -5.25 9.67
CA GLU A 340 -20.41 -6.44 9.82
C GLU A 340 -21.79 -6.08 10.35
N HIS A 341 -21.87 -5.20 11.36
CA HIS A 341 -23.14 -4.76 11.95
C HIS A 341 -24.05 -3.93 11.01
N TYR A 342 -23.54 -3.51 9.85
CA TYR A 342 -24.30 -2.76 8.86
C TYR A 342 -24.84 -3.63 7.72
N ILE A 343 -24.52 -4.93 7.70
CA ILE A 343 -25.07 -5.88 6.74
C ILE A 343 -26.36 -6.44 7.34
N THR A 344 -27.48 -6.14 6.70
CA THR A 344 -28.78 -6.68 7.10
C THR A 344 -28.93 -8.06 6.53
N GLU A 345 -29.26 -9.04 7.38
CA GLU A 345 -29.55 -10.40 6.98
C GLU A 345 -31.05 -10.67 6.98
N SER A 346 -31.75 -10.18 8.02
CA SER A 346 -33.17 -10.43 8.24
C SER A 346 -34.08 -9.26 7.84
N ARG A 347 -35.38 -9.53 7.70
CA ARG A 347 -36.41 -8.50 7.50
C ARG A 347 -36.48 -7.50 8.66
N GLN A 348 -36.27 -7.97 9.89
CA GLN A 348 -36.29 -7.12 11.08
C GLN A 348 -35.10 -6.16 11.09
N GLU A 349 -33.90 -6.64 10.73
CA GLU A 349 -32.71 -5.79 10.59
C GLU A 349 -32.88 -4.77 9.45
N TYR A 350 -33.49 -5.15 8.33
CA TYR A 350 -33.81 -4.23 7.23
C TYR A 350 -34.69 -3.06 7.71
N PHE A 351 -35.75 -3.34 8.47
CA PHE A 351 -36.62 -2.29 9.01
C PHE A 351 -35.95 -1.48 10.13
N LYS A 352 -35.12 -2.12 10.97
CA LYS A 352 -34.31 -1.42 11.97
C LYS A 352 -33.36 -0.42 11.30
N MET A 353 -32.71 -0.83 10.22
CA MET A 353 -31.82 0.03 9.43
C MET A 353 -32.57 1.19 8.79
N PHE A 354 -33.77 0.95 8.25
CA PHE A 354 -34.65 2.01 7.76
C PHE A 354 -34.96 3.04 8.85
N ARG A 355 -35.37 2.60 10.05
CA ARG A 355 -35.67 3.50 11.19
C ARG A 355 -34.46 4.32 11.62
N THR A 356 -33.28 3.71 11.71
CA THR A 356 -32.05 4.46 12.06
C THR A 356 -31.62 5.41 10.94
N ALA A 357 -31.93 5.09 9.68
CA ALA A 357 -31.67 5.96 8.53
C ALA A 357 -32.62 7.16 8.48
N LEU A 358 -33.90 7.00 8.83
CA LEU A 358 -34.83 8.12 9.03
C LEU A 358 -34.25 9.13 10.03
N GLY A 359 -33.72 8.67 11.17
CA GLY A 359 -33.05 9.55 12.14
C GLY A 359 -31.85 10.31 11.56
N GLY A 360 -31.09 9.68 10.66
CA GLY A 360 -30.01 10.33 9.91
C GLY A 360 -30.52 11.41 8.97
N GLY A 361 -31.56 11.10 8.18
CA GLY A 361 -32.21 12.06 7.28
C GLY A 361 -32.82 13.25 8.01
N PHE A 362 -33.42 13.03 9.19
CA PHE A 362 -33.93 14.10 10.05
C PHE A 362 -32.85 15.12 10.41
N ILE A 363 -31.70 14.66 10.91
CA ILE A 363 -30.59 15.56 11.27
C ILE A 363 -30.06 16.26 10.02
N VAL A 364 -29.84 15.55 8.91
CA VAL A 364 -29.32 16.18 7.69
C VAL A 364 -30.28 17.25 7.14
N GLY A 365 -31.59 17.04 7.23
CA GLY A 365 -32.58 18.05 6.82
C GLY A 365 -32.43 19.36 7.60
N ILE A 366 -32.13 19.28 8.90
CA ILE A 366 -31.80 20.44 9.75
C ILE A 366 -30.47 21.07 9.32
N LEU A 367 -29.44 20.26 9.03
CA LEU A 367 -28.14 20.76 8.58
C LEU A 367 -28.24 21.56 7.27
N CYS A 368 -29.12 21.15 6.34
CA CYS A 368 -29.40 21.89 5.10
C CYS A 368 -29.93 23.30 5.39
N ILE A 369 -30.87 23.43 6.33
CA ILE A 369 -31.42 24.73 6.73
C ILE A 369 -30.34 25.60 7.38
N ILE A 370 -29.60 25.05 8.34
CA ILE A 370 -28.50 25.76 9.01
C ILE A 370 -27.46 26.22 7.99
N LYS A 371 -27.12 25.38 6.99
CA LYS A 371 -26.19 25.76 5.92
C LYS A 371 -26.68 26.99 5.15
N VAL A 372 -27.96 27.04 4.77
CA VAL A 372 -28.52 28.20 4.07
C VAL A 372 -28.44 29.45 4.94
N LEU A 373 -28.72 29.35 6.24
CA LEU A 373 -28.57 30.48 7.18
C LEU A 373 -27.10 30.93 7.30
N LEU A 374 -26.16 30.00 7.48
CA LEU A 374 -24.72 30.29 7.55
C LEU A 374 -24.18 30.90 6.25
N SER A 375 -24.82 30.61 5.12
CA SER A 375 -24.44 31.16 3.81
C SER A 375 -24.78 32.64 3.63
N LYS A 376 -25.47 33.25 4.61
CA LYS A 376 -25.79 34.69 4.66
C LYS A 376 -24.89 35.47 5.63
N ALA A 377 -24.05 34.79 6.39
CA ALA A 377 -23.11 35.46 7.28
C ALA A 377 -22.04 36.15 6.44
N ASP A 378 -21.79 37.45 6.69
CA ASP A 378 -20.73 38.20 6.02
C ASP A 378 -19.36 37.76 6.53
N THR A 379 -18.80 36.73 5.89
CA THR A 379 -17.50 36.17 6.26
C THR A 379 -16.64 35.93 5.02
N SER A 380 -15.32 35.86 5.22
CA SER A 380 -14.41 35.49 4.14
C SER A 380 -14.69 34.06 3.62
N PHE A 381 -14.16 33.71 2.45
CA PHE A 381 -14.25 32.34 1.94
C PHE A 381 -13.72 31.28 2.91
N PHE A 382 -12.71 31.63 3.71
CA PHE A 382 -12.20 30.79 4.79
C PHE A 382 -13.19 30.72 5.97
N GLY A 383 -13.83 31.83 6.33
CA GLY A 383 -14.91 31.85 7.33
C GLY A 383 -16.07 30.93 6.96
N HIS A 384 -16.56 31.00 5.71
CA HIS A 384 -17.56 30.06 5.20
C HIS A 384 -17.09 28.61 5.21
N ALA A 385 -15.83 28.35 4.81
CA ALA A 385 -15.25 27.00 4.89
C ALA A 385 -15.32 26.44 6.31
N PHE A 386 -14.96 27.26 7.30
CA PHE A 386 -14.99 26.90 8.71
C PHE A 386 -16.41 26.66 9.21
N LEU A 387 -17.35 27.58 8.94
CA LEU A 387 -18.74 27.48 9.37
C LEU A 387 -19.44 26.24 8.79
N TYR A 388 -19.29 25.98 7.50
CA TYR A 388 -19.84 24.78 6.87
C TYR A 388 -19.18 23.50 7.42
N SER A 389 -17.86 23.52 7.62
CA SER A 389 -17.13 22.39 8.19
C SER A 389 -17.61 22.04 9.60
N MET A 390 -17.82 23.04 10.45
CA MET A 390 -18.34 22.84 11.80
C MET A 390 -19.79 22.36 11.79
N ASN A 391 -20.66 22.95 10.97
CA ASN A 391 -22.05 22.50 10.81
C ASN A 391 -22.11 21.00 10.47
N TYR A 392 -21.36 20.58 9.45
CA TYR A 392 -21.33 19.18 9.04
C TYR A 392 -20.65 18.28 10.08
N ALA A 393 -19.53 18.69 10.67
CA ALA A 393 -18.83 17.90 11.68
C ALA A 393 -19.72 17.61 12.90
N PHE A 394 -20.38 18.64 13.45
CA PHE A 394 -21.32 18.46 14.55
C PHE A 394 -22.51 17.59 14.15
N GLY A 395 -23.06 17.79 12.96
CA GLY A 395 -24.15 16.98 12.42
C GLY A 395 -23.79 15.49 12.33
N PHE A 396 -22.65 15.17 11.72
CA PHE A 396 -22.19 13.79 11.55
C PHE A 396 -21.78 13.13 12.88
N ILE A 397 -21.17 13.88 13.80
CA ILE A 397 -20.89 13.38 15.15
C ILE A 397 -22.21 13.08 15.88
N THR A 398 -23.22 13.93 15.76
CA THR A 398 -24.53 13.73 16.39
C THR A 398 -25.23 12.49 15.85
N ILE A 399 -25.28 12.33 14.52
CA ILE A 399 -25.81 11.12 13.85
C ILE A 399 -25.11 9.87 14.40
N TYR A 400 -23.78 9.90 14.49
CA TYR A 400 -22.98 8.78 14.99
C TYR A 400 -23.23 8.49 16.48
N LEU A 401 -23.28 9.50 17.34
CA LEU A 401 -23.46 9.33 18.79
C LEU A 401 -24.85 8.82 19.16
N LEU A 402 -25.88 9.22 18.41
CA LEU A 402 -27.26 8.75 18.57
C LEU A 402 -27.50 7.35 17.96
N GLY A 403 -26.51 6.79 17.26
CA GLY A 403 -26.64 5.49 16.60
C GLY A 403 -27.53 5.52 15.35
N PHE A 404 -27.72 6.69 14.76
CA PHE A 404 -28.40 6.84 13.48
C PHE A 404 -27.49 6.45 12.32
N THR A 405 -28.11 6.10 11.20
CA THR A 405 -27.43 5.64 10.01
C THR A 405 -27.32 6.79 9.01
N LEU A 406 -26.09 7.08 8.57
CA LEU A 406 -25.85 7.92 7.41
C LEU A 406 -25.54 7.00 6.21
N ALA A 407 -26.37 7.09 5.18
CA ALA A 407 -26.16 6.35 3.94
C ALA A 407 -24.77 6.66 3.34
N THR A 408 -24.21 5.71 2.59
CA THR A 408 -22.95 5.85 1.83
C THR A 408 -21.64 5.95 2.63
N LYS A 409 -21.67 6.03 3.97
CA LYS A 409 -20.48 5.85 4.82
C LYS A 409 -20.14 4.38 5.09
N GLN A 410 -21.17 3.56 5.20
CA GLN A 410 -21.09 2.12 5.43
C GLN A 410 -20.46 1.27 4.29
N PRO A 411 -20.61 1.59 2.99
CA PRO A 411 -20.05 0.81 1.88
C PRO A 411 -18.55 0.58 2.03
N ALA A 412 -17.84 1.64 2.43
CA ALA A 412 -16.41 1.59 2.68
C ALA A 412 -16.04 0.57 3.78
N MET A 413 -16.91 0.43 4.79
CA MET A 413 -16.75 -0.50 5.90
C MET A 413 -17.11 -1.95 5.50
N THR A 414 -18.23 -2.12 4.80
CA THR A 414 -18.72 -3.43 4.35
C THR A 414 -17.82 -4.08 3.31
N ALA A 415 -17.12 -3.31 2.46
CA ALA A 415 -16.19 -3.85 1.48
C ALA A 415 -15.05 -4.66 2.13
N SER A 416 -14.53 -4.19 3.28
CA SER A 416 -13.48 -4.89 4.01
C SER A 416 -13.98 -6.19 4.65
N ALA A 417 -15.23 -6.20 5.12
CA ALA A 417 -15.88 -7.40 5.67
C ALA A 417 -16.13 -8.47 4.58
N LEU A 418 -16.59 -8.05 3.38
CA LEU A 418 -16.76 -8.96 2.24
C LEU A 418 -15.48 -9.70 1.86
N ILE A 419 -14.34 -9.02 1.94
CA ILE A 419 -13.05 -9.62 1.60
C ILE A 419 -12.52 -10.53 2.70
N LYS A 420 -12.78 -10.23 3.97
CA LYS A 420 -12.52 -11.17 5.07
C LYS A 420 -13.28 -12.49 4.83
N ALA A 421 -14.58 -12.40 4.55
CA ALA A 421 -15.40 -13.56 4.22
C ALA A 421 -14.90 -14.30 2.97
N LEU A 422 -14.44 -13.57 1.94
CA LEU A 422 -13.87 -14.19 0.74
C LEU A 422 -12.64 -15.04 1.05
N GLU A 423 -11.72 -14.55 1.87
CA GLU A 423 -10.46 -15.23 2.23
C GLU A 423 -10.70 -16.45 3.12
N GLU A 424 -11.49 -16.33 4.18
CA GLU A 424 -11.87 -17.47 5.04
C GLU A 424 -12.57 -18.57 4.23
N GLY A 425 -13.20 -18.17 3.12
CA GLY A 425 -13.74 -19.04 2.10
C GLY A 425 -12.75 -19.80 1.25
N VAL A 426 -11.66 -19.14 0.84
CA VAL A 426 -10.55 -19.76 0.09
C VAL A 426 -9.97 -20.92 0.87
N ILE A 427 -9.91 -20.80 2.21
CA ILE A 427 -9.32 -21.81 3.10
C ILE A 427 -10.24 -23.04 3.26
N LYS A 428 -11.57 -22.90 3.10
CA LYS A 428 -12.52 -23.98 3.43
C LYS A 428 -13.07 -24.80 2.24
N LYS A 429 -13.03 -24.34 0.98
CA LYS A 429 -13.46 -25.14 -0.20
C LYS A 429 -12.76 -24.75 -1.51
N GLY A 430 -12.03 -25.69 -2.12
CA GLY A 430 -11.21 -25.50 -3.33
C GLY A 430 -11.93 -25.38 -4.68
N LYS A 431 -13.12 -24.75 -4.77
CA LYS A 431 -13.78 -24.47 -6.06
C LYS A 431 -14.01 -22.97 -6.25
N ASP A 432 -13.20 -22.34 -7.11
CA ASP A 432 -13.24 -20.89 -7.40
C ASP A 432 -14.62 -20.37 -7.83
N ALA A 433 -15.39 -21.18 -8.56
CA ALA A 433 -16.74 -20.79 -9.02
C ALA A 433 -17.75 -20.62 -7.87
N GLU A 434 -17.64 -21.41 -6.80
CA GLU A 434 -18.52 -21.28 -5.62
C GLU A 434 -18.12 -20.08 -4.76
N LYS A 435 -16.81 -19.78 -4.65
CA LYS A 435 -16.26 -18.61 -3.94
C LYS A 435 -16.84 -17.30 -4.47
N TYR A 436 -16.74 -17.05 -5.78
CA TYR A 436 -17.22 -15.78 -6.35
C TYR A 436 -18.75 -15.67 -6.34
N LYS A 437 -19.47 -16.80 -6.38
CA LYS A 437 -20.94 -16.82 -6.21
C LYS A 437 -21.35 -16.45 -4.78
N ALA A 438 -20.67 -17.00 -3.77
CA ALA A 438 -20.89 -16.62 -2.37
C ALA A 438 -20.62 -15.12 -2.16
N PHE A 439 -19.53 -14.61 -2.73
CA PHE A 439 -19.23 -13.17 -2.71
C PHE A 439 -20.34 -12.33 -3.34
N ALA A 440 -20.87 -12.73 -4.51
CA ALA A 440 -21.94 -12.00 -5.17
C ALA A 440 -23.22 -11.93 -4.32
N ILE A 441 -23.54 -12.98 -3.58
CA ILE A 441 -24.68 -13.02 -2.63
C ILE A 441 -24.42 -12.04 -1.47
N LEU A 442 -23.22 -12.07 -0.88
CA LEU A 442 -22.87 -11.15 0.19
C LEU A 442 -22.87 -9.68 -0.29
N PHE A 443 -22.39 -9.42 -1.51
CA PHE A 443 -22.44 -8.11 -2.13
C PHE A 443 -23.89 -7.63 -2.32
N ALA A 444 -24.81 -8.50 -2.74
CA ALA A 444 -26.23 -8.17 -2.85
C ALA A 444 -26.83 -7.77 -1.50
N ARG A 445 -26.45 -8.44 -0.40
CA ARG A 445 -26.86 -8.07 0.96
C ARG A 445 -26.34 -6.69 1.35
N VAL A 446 -25.05 -6.42 1.09
CA VAL A 446 -24.45 -5.11 1.34
C VAL A 446 -25.19 -4.03 0.55
N PHE A 447 -25.39 -4.23 -0.75
CA PHE A 447 -26.12 -3.29 -1.60
C PHE A 447 -27.54 -3.03 -1.07
N ARG A 448 -28.25 -4.07 -0.66
CA ARG A 448 -29.58 -3.98 -0.05
C ARG A 448 -29.61 -3.12 1.20
N SER A 449 -28.64 -3.32 2.10
CA SER A 449 -28.50 -2.52 3.32
C SER A 449 -28.23 -1.04 3.00
N GLN A 450 -27.40 -0.78 1.99
CA GLN A 450 -27.13 0.59 1.55
C GLN A 450 -28.33 1.25 0.89
N PHE A 451 -29.09 0.50 0.10
CA PHE A 451 -30.29 0.98 -0.56
C PHE A 451 -31.34 1.44 0.45
N ILE A 452 -31.66 0.63 1.46
CA ILE A 452 -32.67 1.01 2.45
C ILE A 452 -32.23 2.19 3.33
N ALA A 453 -30.93 2.26 3.65
CA ALA A 453 -30.37 3.42 4.34
C ALA A 453 -30.48 4.69 3.49
N PHE A 454 -30.17 4.60 2.19
CA PHE A 454 -30.36 5.69 1.24
C PHE A 454 -31.81 6.18 1.22
N VAL A 455 -32.76 5.26 1.04
CA VAL A 455 -34.20 5.57 0.97
C VAL A 455 -34.67 6.25 2.25
N GLY A 456 -34.33 5.72 3.42
CA GLY A 456 -34.69 6.33 4.71
C GLY A 456 -34.12 7.74 4.89
N ASN A 457 -32.86 7.95 4.52
CA ASN A 457 -32.23 9.26 4.60
C ASN A 457 -32.94 10.30 3.71
N VAL A 458 -33.26 9.96 2.46
CA VAL A 458 -33.90 10.88 1.50
C VAL A 458 -35.35 11.16 1.84
N ILE A 459 -36.14 10.14 2.13
CA ILE A 459 -37.56 10.30 2.49
C ILE A 459 -37.73 11.19 3.72
N MET A 460 -36.78 11.18 4.68
CA MET A 460 -36.86 12.03 5.86
C MET A 460 -36.23 13.42 5.68
N ALA A 461 -35.12 13.53 4.94
CA ALA A 461 -34.44 14.83 4.76
C ALA A 461 -35.31 15.84 3.99
N PHE A 462 -36.03 15.39 2.96
CA PHE A 462 -36.91 16.24 2.17
C PHE A 462 -38.00 16.95 3.00
N PRO A 463 -38.91 16.24 3.72
CA PRO A 463 -39.98 16.89 4.47
C PRO A 463 -39.45 17.74 5.63
N ILE A 464 -38.35 17.35 6.27
CA ILE A 464 -37.78 18.16 7.36
C ILE A 464 -37.21 19.47 6.84
N SER A 465 -36.49 19.44 5.72
CA SER A 465 -36.02 20.68 5.09
C SER A 465 -37.18 21.56 4.61
N LEU A 466 -38.23 20.96 4.03
CA LEU A 466 -39.41 21.67 3.54
C LEU A 466 -40.22 22.32 4.68
N LEU A 467 -40.55 21.57 5.73
CA LEU A 467 -41.28 22.07 6.89
C LEU A 467 -40.46 23.10 7.66
N GLY A 468 -39.14 22.92 7.74
CA GLY A 468 -38.28 23.86 8.43
C GLY A 468 -38.15 25.19 7.70
N ILE A 469 -37.99 25.20 6.37
CA ILE A 469 -37.98 26.47 5.63
C ILE A 469 -39.34 27.16 5.66
N TRP A 470 -40.43 26.40 5.54
CA TRP A 470 -41.78 26.93 5.68
C TRP A 470 -42.03 27.54 7.06
N GLY A 471 -41.59 26.88 8.14
CA GLY A 471 -41.72 27.41 9.50
C GLY A 471 -40.90 28.68 9.74
N ILE A 472 -39.71 28.78 9.15
CA ILE A 472 -38.88 29.99 9.19
C ILE A 472 -39.56 31.14 8.43
N ASP A 473 -40.06 30.86 7.23
CA ASP A 473 -40.75 31.86 6.41
C ASP A 473 -42.03 32.37 7.08
N TYR A 474 -42.82 31.47 7.68
CA TYR A 474 -44.01 31.83 8.44
C TYR A 474 -43.69 32.75 9.64
N THR A 475 -42.60 32.47 10.36
CA THR A 475 -42.22 33.22 11.58
C THR A 475 -41.45 34.51 11.31
N LEU A 476 -40.59 34.54 10.30
CA LEU A 476 -39.73 35.68 9.96
C LEU A 476 -40.21 36.48 8.74
N GLN A 477 -41.26 36.02 8.04
CA GLN A 477 -41.79 36.61 6.80
C GLN A 477 -40.69 36.79 5.73
N TYR A 478 -39.78 35.82 5.66
CA TYR A 478 -38.61 35.91 4.80
C TYR A 478 -38.18 34.53 4.26
N ASN A 479 -38.31 34.36 2.95
CA ASN A 479 -37.89 33.15 2.26
C ASN A 479 -36.37 33.10 2.12
N ILE A 480 -35.74 32.29 2.96
CA ILE A 480 -34.29 32.23 3.03
C ILE A 480 -33.61 31.63 1.79
N ALA A 481 -34.34 30.90 0.94
CA ALA A 481 -33.82 30.21 -0.24
C ALA A 481 -34.17 30.90 -1.58
N ALA A 482 -34.98 31.97 -1.56
CA ALA A 482 -35.48 32.64 -2.77
C ALA A 482 -34.39 33.15 -3.73
N THR A 483 -33.18 33.43 -3.25
CA THR A 483 -32.08 33.89 -4.11
C THR A 483 -31.13 32.77 -4.57
N LYS A 484 -31.27 31.55 -4.03
CA LYS A 484 -30.33 30.43 -4.26
C LYS A 484 -31.00 29.18 -4.85
N TRP A 485 -32.32 29.18 -5.02
CA TRP A 485 -33.08 28.00 -5.43
C TRP A 485 -32.62 27.42 -6.78
N GLU A 486 -32.27 28.27 -7.75
CA GLU A 486 -31.87 27.84 -9.09
C GLU A 486 -30.57 27.04 -9.04
N GLY A 487 -29.55 27.55 -8.35
CA GLY A 487 -28.28 26.84 -8.15
C GLY A 487 -28.46 25.52 -7.41
N LEU A 488 -29.25 25.52 -6.32
CA LEU A 488 -29.53 24.29 -5.54
C LEU A 488 -30.19 23.19 -6.38
N LEU A 489 -30.96 23.55 -7.39
CA LEU A 489 -31.64 22.60 -8.29
C LEU A 489 -30.76 22.16 -9.46
N ILE A 490 -30.07 23.11 -10.12
CA ILE A 490 -29.13 22.80 -11.21
C ILE A 490 -28.01 21.88 -10.72
N ASP A 491 -27.54 22.08 -9.50
CA ASP A 491 -26.54 21.23 -8.85
C ASP A 491 -27.01 19.79 -8.58
N LEU A 492 -28.28 19.47 -8.77
CA LEU A 492 -28.74 18.09 -8.73
C LEU A 492 -28.68 17.42 -10.11
N SER A 493 -28.82 18.20 -11.20
CA SER A 493 -28.93 17.65 -12.56
C SER A 493 -27.60 17.07 -13.06
N PRO A 494 -27.53 15.77 -13.40
CA PRO A 494 -26.32 15.15 -13.96
C PRO A 494 -25.91 15.68 -15.33
N ILE A 495 -26.84 16.30 -16.06
CA ILE A 495 -26.62 16.81 -17.42
C ILE A 495 -26.20 18.28 -17.38
N HIS A 496 -26.87 19.08 -16.56
CA HIS A 496 -26.68 20.53 -16.55
C HIS A 496 -25.58 20.98 -15.58
N SER A 497 -24.91 20.05 -14.91
CA SER A 497 -23.85 20.36 -13.95
C SER A 497 -22.88 19.19 -13.78
N LEU A 498 -21.76 19.43 -13.10
CA LEU A 498 -20.71 18.42 -12.86
C LEU A 498 -21.08 17.42 -11.74
N ALA A 499 -22.37 17.03 -11.66
CA ALA A 499 -22.92 16.31 -10.52
C ALA A 499 -22.23 14.99 -10.21
N ILE A 500 -21.88 14.26 -11.27
CA ILE A 500 -21.19 12.98 -11.19
C ILE A 500 -19.77 13.15 -10.63
N LEU A 501 -19.05 14.19 -11.06
CA LEU A 501 -17.69 14.46 -10.59
C LEU A 501 -17.71 14.87 -9.11
N HIS A 502 -18.56 15.81 -8.73
CA HIS A 502 -18.71 16.26 -7.34
C HIS A 502 -19.25 15.15 -6.42
N ALA A 503 -20.09 14.24 -6.94
CA ALA A 503 -20.52 13.04 -6.23
C ALA A 503 -19.38 12.02 -6.06
N ALA A 504 -18.50 11.89 -7.05
CA ALA A 504 -17.32 11.03 -6.94
C ALA A 504 -16.35 11.56 -5.87
N ILE A 505 -16.15 12.87 -5.78
CA ILE A 505 -15.36 13.52 -4.72
C ILE A 505 -15.93 13.18 -3.34
N ALA A 506 -17.26 13.26 -3.17
CA ALA A 506 -17.91 12.84 -1.92
C ALA A 506 -17.62 11.36 -1.60
N GLY A 507 -17.68 10.48 -2.60
CA GLY A 507 -17.30 9.06 -2.49
C GLY A 507 -15.87 8.84 -2.02
N VAL A 508 -14.91 9.64 -2.52
CA VAL A 508 -13.51 9.63 -2.08
C VAL A 508 -13.40 10.05 -0.60
N PHE A 509 -14.10 11.10 -0.18
CA PHE A 509 -14.07 11.54 1.22
C PHE A 509 -14.73 10.56 2.19
N LEU A 510 -15.78 9.86 1.75
CA LEU A 510 -16.37 8.75 2.52
C LEU A 510 -15.37 7.61 2.73
N PHE A 511 -14.63 7.25 1.68
CA PHE A 511 -13.54 6.28 1.76
C PHE A 511 -12.42 6.74 2.71
N LEU A 512 -11.93 7.97 2.54
CA LEU A 512 -10.89 8.55 3.40
C LEU A 512 -11.32 8.62 4.87
N SER A 513 -12.58 8.96 5.15
CA SER A 513 -13.16 8.95 6.50
C SER A 513 -13.11 7.56 7.13
N GLY A 514 -13.31 6.49 6.35
CA GLY A 514 -13.14 5.10 6.78
C GLY A 514 -11.68 4.77 7.15
N ILE A 515 -10.73 5.15 6.29
CA ILE A 515 -9.29 4.99 6.57
C ILE A 515 -8.89 5.72 7.85
N ILE A 516 -9.34 6.96 8.04
CA ILE A 516 -9.03 7.75 9.24
C ILE A 516 -9.52 7.02 10.49
N SER A 517 -10.71 6.43 10.46
CA SER A 517 -11.24 5.66 11.59
C SER A 517 -10.36 4.45 11.92
N GLY A 518 -10.04 3.62 10.92
CA GLY A 518 -9.17 2.45 11.13
C GLY A 518 -7.75 2.83 11.57
N SER A 519 -7.20 3.92 11.01
CA SER A 519 -5.86 4.42 11.35
C SER A 519 -5.77 4.92 12.79
N ILE A 520 -6.77 5.67 13.25
CA ILE A 520 -6.84 6.14 14.63
C ILE A 520 -7.02 4.97 15.60
N ALA A 521 -7.90 4.02 15.28
CA ALA A 521 -8.08 2.84 16.13
C ALA A 521 -6.78 2.02 16.24
N ASN A 522 -6.07 1.81 15.14
CA ASN A 522 -4.76 1.15 15.14
C ASN A 522 -3.72 1.95 15.94
N ARG A 523 -3.67 3.28 15.77
CA ARG A 523 -2.77 4.17 16.53
C ARG A 523 -3.05 4.15 18.03
N ASP A 524 -4.32 4.19 18.43
CA ASP A 524 -4.72 4.18 19.84
C ASP A 524 -4.35 2.88 20.53
N LYS A 525 -4.48 1.77 19.80
CA LYS A 525 -4.05 0.44 20.22
C LYS A 525 -2.53 0.37 20.40
N HIS A 526 -1.77 0.81 19.40
CA HIS A 526 -0.31 0.84 19.42
C HIS A 526 0.24 1.66 20.58
N ASN A 527 -0.32 2.85 20.79
CA ASN A 527 0.08 3.73 21.89
C ASN A 527 -0.55 3.37 23.24
N GLN A 528 -1.31 2.28 23.32
CA GLN A 528 -2.03 1.83 24.51
C GLN A 528 -2.83 2.97 25.18
N VAL A 529 -3.47 3.83 24.38
CA VAL A 529 -4.14 5.05 24.86
C VAL A 529 -5.20 4.72 25.91
N TYR A 530 -5.93 3.61 25.71
CA TYR A 530 -6.90 3.11 26.68
C TYR A 530 -6.27 2.86 28.07
N PHE A 531 -5.12 2.19 28.11
CA PHE A 531 -4.39 1.90 29.35
C PHE A 531 -3.89 3.21 29.98
N ARG A 532 -3.30 4.10 29.17
CA ARG A 532 -2.81 5.41 29.63
C ARG A 532 -3.91 6.28 30.24
N ILE A 533 -5.11 6.30 29.67
CA ILE A 533 -6.26 7.02 30.22
C ILE A 533 -6.70 6.36 31.54
N THR A 534 -6.79 5.03 31.56
CA THR A 534 -7.23 4.27 32.74
C THR A 534 -6.29 4.51 33.92
N GLU A 535 -4.98 4.52 33.67
CA GLU A 535 -3.92 4.66 34.67
C GLU A 535 -3.50 6.11 34.95
N HIS A 536 -4.14 7.11 34.33
CA HIS A 536 -3.74 8.50 34.47
C HIS A 536 -3.96 9.04 35.91
N PRO A 537 -2.91 9.51 36.62
CA PRO A 537 -3.00 9.92 38.02
C PRO A 537 -4.02 11.04 38.27
N LEU A 538 -3.99 12.10 37.44
CA LEU A 538 -4.93 13.22 37.58
C LEU A 538 -6.39 12.81 37.32
N LEU A 539 -6.66 11.96 36.32
CA LEU A 539 -8.04 11.53 36.04
C LEU A 539 -8.58 10.65 37.17
N LYS A 540 -7.73 9.78 37.74
CA LYS A 540 -8.11 8.97 38.90
C LYS A 540 -8.41 9.85 40.12
N ARG A 541 -7.64 10.92 40.34
CA ARG A 541 -7.85 11.86 41.45
C ARG A 541 -9.08 12.75 41.27
N SER A 542 -9.31 13.28 40.06
CA SER A 542 -10.41 14.22 39.79
C SER A 542 -11.77 13.53 39.61
N PHE A 543 -11.83 12.40 38.89
CA PHE A 543 -13.09 11.71 38.57
C PHE A 543 -13.33 10.46 39.42
N GLY A 544 -12.30 9.93 40.09
CA GLY A 544 -12.36 8.65 40.78
C GLY A 544 -12.13 7.45 39.85
N LYS A 545 -11.52 6.38 40.37
CA LYS A 545 -11.09 5.18 39.62
C LYS A 545 -12.18 4.61 38.70
N ASN A 546 -13.40 4.43 39.22
CA ASN A 546 -14.51 3.84 38.47
C ASN A 546 -14.97 4.72 37.29
N ARG A 547 -14.96 6.05 37.45
CA ARG A 547 -15.34 6.97 36.36
C ARG A 547 -14.25 7.06 35.31
N THR A 548 -12.97 7.02 35.70
CA THR A 548 -11.83 6.96 34.76
C THR A 548 -11.89 5.71 33.87
N VAL A 549 -12.18 4.54 34.44
CA VAL A 549 -12.37 3.29 33.66
C VAL A 549 -13.56 3.42 32.69
N LYS A 550 -14.69 3.99 33.13
CA LYS A 550 -15.85 4.24 32.25
C LYS A 550 -15.51 5.19 31.11
N LEU A 551 -14.76 6.26 31.39
CA LEU A 551 -14.29 7.22 30.40
C LEU A 551 -13.34 6.57 29.39
N ALA A 552 -12.38 5.77 29.86
CA ALA A 552 -11.49 5.00 28.99
C ALA A 552 -12.30 4.05 28.08
N LYS A 553 -13.31 3.36 28.62
CA LYS A 553 -14.17 2.45 27.85
C LYS A 553 -14.99 3.20 26.79
N LEU A 554 -15.49 4.39 27.12
CA LEU A 554 -16.19 5.26 26.17
C LEU A 554 -15.26 5.72 25.04
N TYR A 555 -14.05 6.17 25.39
CA TYR A 555 -13.02 6.59 24.45
C TYR A 555 -12.68 5.46 23.47
N ARG A 556 -12.33 4.27 23.99
CA ARG A 556 -12.00 3.09 23.18
C ARG A 556 -13.10 2.70 22.19
N LYS A 557 -14.38 2.86 22.56
CA LYS A 557 -15.51 2.47 21.72
C LYS A 557 -15.89 3.53 20.67
N ARG A 558 -15.71 4.83 20.95
CA ARG A 558 -16.31 5.91 20.14
C ARG A 558 -15.31 6.86 19.49
N TRP A 559 -14.08 6.98 20.01
CA TRP A 559 -13.14 8.04 19.60
C TRP A 559 -12.77 8.00 18.11
N ALA A 560 -12.40 6.83 17.60
CA ALA A 560 -12.09 6.64 16.19
C ALA A 560 -13.26 7.00 15.26
N GLY A 561 -14.51 6.75 15.69
CA GLY A 561 -15.71 7.13 14.94
C GLY A 561 -15.99 8.63 15.00
N ILE A 562 -15.78 9.28 16.16
CA ILE A 562 -15.93 10.73 16.33
C ILE A 562 -14.96 11.48 15.41
N ILE A 563 -13.66 11.15 15.46
CA ILE A 563 -12.65 11.84 14.63
C ILE A 563 -12.88 11.59 13.13
N SER A 564 -13.30 10.38 12.76
CA SER A 564 -13.67 10.05 11.38
C SER A 564 -14.83 10.91 10.86
N ASN A 565 -15.88 11.12 11.66
CA ASN A 565 -17.01 11.98 11.32
C ASN A 565 -16.65 13.47 11.33
N PHE A 566 -15.78 13.89 12.26
CA PHE A 566 -15.25 15.24 12.32
C PHE A 566 -14.51 15.63 11.04
N TRP A 567 -13.52 14.81 10.62
CA TRP A 567 -12.79 15.04 9.38
C TRP A 567 -13.67 14.94 8.14
N PHE A 568 -14.66 14.05 8.13
CA PHE A 568 -15.62 13.99 7.04
C PHE A 568 -16.42 15.30 6.91
N GLY A 569 -16.83 15.89 8.04
CA GLY A 569 -17.44 17.22 8.07
C GLY A 569 -16.53 18.32 7.53
N ILE A 570 -15.25 18.31 7.92
CA ILE A 570 -14.24 19.24 7.40
C ILE A 570 -14.07 19.11 5.89
N PHE A 571 -13.91 17.89 5.36
CA PHE A 571 -13.78 17.68 3.91
C PHE A 571 -15.02 18.18 3.17
N MET A 572 -16.22 17.86 3.69
CA MET A 572 -17.49 18.33 3.12
C MET A 572 -17.63 19.86 3.11
N GLY A 573 -17.21 20.54 4.18
CA GLY A 573 -17.41 21.97 4.36
C GLY A 573 -16.38 22.87 3.68
N SER A 574 -15.14 22.38 3.53
CA SER A 574 -14.02 23.17 3.01
C SER A 574 -13.76 23.02 1.51
N THR A 575 -14.30 21.99 0.86
CA THR A 575 -13.94 21.66 -0.54
C THR A 575 -14.28 22.77 -1.53
N ALA A 576 -15.43 23.43 -1.40
CA ALA A 576 -15.80 24.55 -2.26
C ALA A 576 -14.80 25.71 -2.15
N SER A 577 -14.40 26.07 -0.92
CA SER A 577 -13.42 27.14 -0.68
C SER A 577 -12.01 26.75 -1.15
N ILE A 578 -11.61 25.49 -1.00
CA ILE A 578 -10.33 24.99 -1.54
C ILE A 578 -10.35 25.01 -3.07
N GLY A 579 -11.46 24.63 -3.70
CA GLY A 579 -11.65 24.72 -5.15
C GLY A 579 -11.47 26.14 -5.65
N LEU A 580 -12.18 27.10 -5.04
CA LEU A 580 -12.05 28.51 -5.37
C LEU A 580 -10.62 29.03 -5.23
N PHE A 581 -9.92 28.68 -4.14
CA PHE A 581 -8.53 29.07 -3.93
C PHE A 581 -7.58 28.51 -5.01
N LEU A 582 -7.84 27.30 -5.50
CA LEU A 582 -7.05 26.67 -6.56
C LEU A 582 -7.49 27.08 -7.98
N GLY A 583 -8.54 27.89 -8.11
CA GLY A 583 -9.15 28.24 -9.41
C GLY A 583 -9.87 27.06 -10.09
N LEU A 584 -10.27 26.05 -9.31
CA LEU A 584 -10.95 24.84 -9.79
C LEU A 584 -12.43 24.86 -9.34
N ASN A 585 -13.35 24.47 -10.23
CA ASN A 585 -14.77 24.33 -9.91
C ASN A 585 -15.04 23.03 -9.10
N LEU A 586 -14.50 22.96 -7.87
CA LEU A 586 -14.69 21.84 -6.96
C LEU A 586 -15.85 22.13 -6.01
N ASP A 587 -16.76 21.17 -5.91
CA ASP A 587 -17.84 21.13 -4.93
C ASP A 587 -18.14 19.67 -4.55
N ILE A 588 -19.05 19.45 -3.62
CA ILE A 588 -19.41 18.12 -3.11
C ILE A 588 -20.91 17.91 -3.18
N ARG A 589 -21.29 16.77 -3.73
CA ARG A 589 -22.69 16.35 -3.81
C ARG A 589 -22.87 15.03 -3.10
N HIS A 590 -23.61 15.10 -2.00
CA HIS A 590 -23.96 13.94 -1.20
C HIS A 590 -25.47 13.74 -1.24
N ILE A 591 -25.88 12.50 -1.43
CA ILE A 591 -27.27 12.16 -1.69
C ILE A 591 -28.29 12.73 -0.70
N THR A 592 -28.03 12.61 0.60
CA THR A 592 -28.97 13.09 1.63
C THR A 592 -29.09 14.61 1.62
N PHE A 593 -28.00 15.33 1.37
CA PHE A 593 -28.03 16.79 1.23
C PHE A 593 -28.73 17.19 -0.07
N GLY A 594 -28.59 16.41 -1.14
CA GLY A 594 -29.30 16.66 -2.39
C GLY A 594 -30.82 16.64 -2.21
N SER A 595 -31.33 15.72 -1.40
CA SER A 595 -32.76 15.66 -1.05
C SER A 595 -33.24 16.87 -0.24
N GLY A 596 -32.46 17.33 0.75
CA GLY A 596 -32.80 18.53 1.51
C GLY A 596 -32.72 19.78 0.66
N ASN A 597 -31.69 19.89 -0.21
CA ASN A 597 -31.53 20.99 -1.14
C ASN A 597 -32.66 21.05 -2.17
N LEU A 598 -33.17 19.91 -2.64
CA LEU A 598 -34.34 19.87 -3.52
C LEU A 598 -35.56 20.47 -2.83
N ALA A 599 -35.83 20.12 -1.57
CA ALA A 599 -36.93 20.70 -0.80
C ALA A 599 -36.78 22.22 -0.63
N LEU A 600 -35.57 22.69 -0.29
CA LEU A 600 -35.26 24.12 -0.17
C LEU A 600 -35.41 24.86 -1.51
N ALA A 601 -35.00 24.24 -2.61
CA ALA A 601 -35.12 24.80 -3.95
C ALA A 601 -36.59 24.92 -4.39
N LEU A 602 -37.40 23.88 -4.17
CA LEU A 602 -38.82 23.91 -4.51
C LEU A 602 -39.56 25.00 -3.74
N TYR A 603 -39.29 25.13 -2.44
CA TYR A 603 -39.87 26.20 -1.63
C TYR A 603 -39.36 27.58 -2.02
N GLY A 604 -38.05 27.71 -2.28
CA GLY A 604 -37.43 28.97 -2.73
C GLY A 604 -37.96 29.46 -4.08
N ALA A 605 -38.32 28.53 -4.97
CA ALA A 605 -38.95 28.81 -6.25
C ALA A 605 -40.47 29.05 -6.16
N ASN A 606 -41.05 29.04 -4.96
CA ASN A 606 -42.50 29.05 -4.75
C ASN A 606 -43.23 27.98 -5.58
N TYR A 607 -42.63 26.79 -5.68
CA TYR A 607 -43.08 25.66 -6.49
C TYR A 607 -43.18 25.91 -8.01
N ALA A 608 -42.71 27.06 -8.50
CA ALA A 608 -42.69 27.42 -9.92
C ALA A 608 -41.46 26.83 -10.64
N VAL A 609 -41.33 25.50 -10.62
CA VAL A 609 -40.20 24.77 -11.23
C VAL A 609 -40.70 23.96 -12.44
N SER A 610 -39.94 23.97 -13.54
CA SER A 610 -40.30 23.19 -14.72
C SER A 610 -40.25 21.68 -14.47
N ASN A 611 -41.17 20.92 -15.10
CA ASN A 611 -41.22 19.45 -14.99
C ASN A 611 -39.89 18.78 -15.38
N SER A 612 -39.17 19.36 -16.35
CA SER A 612 -37.85 18.89 -16.77
C SER A 612 -36.81 19.04 -15.65
N MET A 613 -36.73 20.23 -15.03
CA MET A 613 -35.78 20.47 -13.93
C MET A 613 -36.08 19.59 -12.72
N LEU A 614 -37.36 19.39 -12.39
CA LEU A 614 -37.77 18.52 -11.30
C LEU A 614 -37.43 17.04 -11.56
N PHE A 615 -37.67 16.54 -12.78
CA PHE A 615 -37.28 15.20 -13.19
C PHE A 615 -35.76 14.98 -13.07
N TRP A 616 -34.97 15.89 -13.64
CA TRP A 616 -33.51 15.80 -13.58
C TRP A 616 -32.95 15.98 -12.16
N GLY A 617 -33.63 16.76 -11.31
CA GLY A 617 -33.29 16.88 -9.89
C GLY A 617 -33.49 15.58 -9.11
N ILE A 618 -34.67 14.95 -9.25
CA ILE A 618 -34.99 13.67 -8.57
C ILE A 618 -34.11 12.53 -9.10
N PHE A 619 -33.99 12.41 -10.42
CA PHE A 619 -33.12 11.42 -11.05
C PHE A 619 -31.65 11.64 -10.66
N GLY A 620 -31.24 12.90 -10.59
CA GLY A 620 -29.93 13.34 -10.16
C GLY A 620 -29.58 12.91 -8.75
N ILE A 621 -30.51 13.04 -7.79
CA ILE A 621 -30.33 12.52 -6.42
C ILE A 621 -29.98 11.02 -6.47
N GLY A 622 -30.73 10.23 -7.24
CA GLY A 622 -30.46 8.79 -7.41
C GLY A 622 -29.05 8.50 -7.95
N ILE A 623 -28.65 9.20 -9.03
CA ILE A 623 -27.30 9.06 -9.61
C ILE A 623 -26.20 9.48 -8.63
N ILE A 624 -26.36 10.60 -7.92
CA ILE A 624 -25.39 11.09 -6.94
C ILE A 624 -25.10 9.99 -5.91
N GLY A 625 -26.13 9.31 -5.38
CA GLY A 625 -25.95 8.25 -4.39
C GLY A 625 -25.33 6.99 -4.94
N LEU A 626 -25.71 6.60 -6.15
CA LEU A 626 -25.09 5.46 -6.82
C LEU A 626 -23.58 5.72 -7.00
N VAL A 627 -23.20 6.93 -7.42
CA VAL A 627 -21.79 7.33 -7.57
C VAL A 627 -21.09 7.41 -6.21
N ASN A 628 -21.70 8.03 -5.19
CA ASN A 628 -21.17 8.07 -3.82
C ASN A 628 -20.85 6.64 -3.33
N PHE A 629 -21.79 5.70 -3.52
CA PHE A 629 -21.66 4.29 -3.17
C PHE A 629 -20.56 3.59 -3.98
N MET A 630 -20.62 3.64 -5.31
CA MET A 630 -19.70 2.93 -6.21
C MET A 630 -18.25 3.36 -5.99
N VAL A 631 -17.98 4.66 -5.89
CA VAL A 631 -16.62 5.17 -5.72
C VAL A 631 -16.07 4.78 -4.34
N SER A 632 -16.82 5.02 -3.27
CA SER A 632 -16.37 4.68 -1.91
C SER A 632 -16.16 3.17 -1.74
N PHE A 633 -17.09 2.35 -2.24
CA PHE A 633 -17.00 0.90 -2.19
C PHE A 633 -15.81 0.37 -3.01
N SER A 634 -15.62 0.84 -4.24
CA SER A 634 -14.55 0.36 -5.12
C SER A 634 -13.16 0.68 -4.59
N LEU A 635 -12.97 1.87 -4.02
CA LEU A 635 -11.70 2.26 -3.39
C LEU A 635 -11.41 1.42 -2.14
N SER A 636 -12.42 1.21 -1.28
CA SER A 636 -12.28 0.32 -0.12
C SER A 636 -12.01 -1.12 -0.52
N LEU A 637 -12.68 -1.61 -1.56
CA LEU A 637 -12.46 -2.96 -2.08
C LEU A 637 -11.03 -3.09 -2.60
N GLY A 638 -10.55 -2.15 -3.42
CA GLY A 638 -9.18 -2.14 -3.92
C GLY A 638 -8.13 -2.11 -2.80
N LEU A 639 -8.37 -1.31 -1.74
CA LEU A 639 -7.52 -1.29 -0.55
C LEU A 639 -7.54 -2.63 0.20
N ALA A 640 -8.71 -3.24 0.36
CA ALA A 640 -8.87 -4.53 1.02
C ALA A 640 -8.17 -5.66 0.26
N PHE A 641 -8.31 -5.74 -1.06
CA PHE A 641 -7.56 -6.67 -1.92
C PHE A 641 -6.05 -6.51 -1.74
N ARG A 642 -5.57 -5.27 -1.82
CA ARG A 642 -4.15 -4.96 -1.63
C ARG A 642 -3.65 -5.35 -0.24
N SER A 643 -4.46 -5.12 0.80
CA SER A 643 -4.07 -5.42 2.17
C SER A 643 -3.85 -6.92 2.42
N ARG A 644 -4.55 -7.78 1.66
CA ARG A 644 -4.46 -9.24 1.75
C ARG A 644 -3.60 -9.89 0.66
N ALA A 645 -2.83 -9.09 -0.08
CA ALA A 645 -2.02 -9.55 -1.23
C ALA A 645 -2.82 -10.30 -2.32
N ILE A 646 -4.14 -10.12 -2.40
CA ILE A 646 -4.96 -10.71 -3.46
C ILE A 646 -4.73 -9.93 -4.75
N SER A 647 -4.52 -10.64 -5.86
CA SER A 647 -4.30 -10.01 -7.16
C SER A 647 -5.51 -9.18 -7.58
N LEU A 648 -5.28 -7.94 -8.02
CA LEU A 648 -6.33 -7.09 -8.61
C LEU A 648 -6.98 -7.72 -9.84
N PHE A 649 -6.33 -8.71 -10.47
CA PHE A 649 -6.93 -9.45 -11.58
C PHE A 649 -8.18 -10.26 -11.14
N GLU A 650 -8.25 -10.70 -9.88
CA GLU A 650 -9.42 -11.42 -9.35
C GLU A 650 -10.69 -10.57 -9.32
N LEU A 651 -10.57 -9.23 -9.30
CA LEU A 651 -11.72 -8.31 -9.34
C LEU A 651 -12.59 -8.54 -10.59
N ARG A 652 -12.00 -8.99 -11.70
CA ARG A 652 -12.76 -9.30 -12.92
C ARG A 652 -13.75 -10.43 -12.68
N PHE A 653 -13.32 -11.52 -12.04
CA PHE A 653 -14.17 -12.68 -11.76
C PHE A 653 -15.28 -12.36 -10.76
N VAL A 654 -14.95 -11.55 -9.75
CA VAL A 654 -15.91 -11.01 -8.78
C VAL A 654 -16.98 -10.17 -9.49
N THR A 655 -16.57 -9.23 -10.34
CA THR A 655 -17.49 -8.32 -11.04
C THR A 655 -18.44 -9.08 -11.97
N VAL A 656 -17.92 -10.05 -12.72
CA VAL A 656 -18.73 -10.93 -13.58
C VAL A 656 -19.75 -11.72 -12.75
N SER A 657 -19.35 -12.24 -11.58
CA SER A 657 -20.24 -13.00 -10.70
C SER A 657 -21.35 -12.13 -10.10
N ILE A 658 -21.05 -10.89 -9.69
CA ILE A 658 -22.04 -9.90 -9.23
C ILE A 658 -23.05 -9.63 -10.34
N TRP A 659 -22.57 -9.38 -11.57
CA TRP A 659 -23.43 -9.08 -12.71
C TRP A 659 -24.36 -10.24 -13.07
N ASN A 660 -23.84 -11.47 -13.08
CA ASN A 660 -24.63 -12.67 -13.30
C ASN A 660 -25.69 -12.85 -12.19
N HIS A 661 -25.33 -12.59 -10.93
CA HIS A 661 -26.28 -12.67 -9.83
C HIS A 661 -27.39 -11.61 -9.97
N PHE A 662 -27.03 -10.36 -10.28
CA PHE A 662 -27.96 -9.26 -10.51
C PHE A 662 -28.97 -9.57 -11.62
N LYS A 663 -28.51 -10.10 -12.76
CA LYS A 663 -29.40 -10.53 -13.84
C LYS A 663 -30.35 -11.66 -13.43
N SER A 664 -29.85 -12.63 -12.65
CA SER A 664 -30.65 -13.79 -12.24
C SER A 664 -31.68 -13.48 -11.14
N ARG A 665 -31.35 -12.58 -10.21
CA ARG A 665 -32.17 -12.25 -9.03
C ARG A 665 -32.04 -10.77 -8.68
N PRO A 666 -32.61 -9.84 -9.47
CA PRO A 666 -32.46 -8.40 -9.22
C PRO A 666 -33.13 -7.98 -7.90
N ILE A 667 -34.24 -8.62 -7.52
CA ILE A 667 -35.01 -8.25 -6.31
C ILE A 667 -34.22 -8.50 -5.02
N SER A 668 -33.29 -9.48 -5.00
CA SER A 668 -32.47 -9.77 -3.80
C SER A 668 -31.54 -8.61 -3.41
N PHE A 669 -31.20 -7.74 -4.37
CA PHE A 669 -30.39 -6.54 -4.13
C PHE A 669 -31.17 -5.43 -3.43
N PHE A 670 -32.51 -5.40 -3.53
CA PHE A 670 -33.30 -4.29 -2.98
C PHE A 670 -34.14 -4.70 -1.76
N PHE A 671 -34.62 -5.93 -1.75
CA PHE A 671 -35.56 -6.42 -0.73
C PHE A 671 -35.15 -7.78 -0.16
N PRO A 672 -35.54 -8.07 1.09
CA PRO A 672 -35.34 -9.38 1.70
C PRO A 672 -36.30 -10.44 1.14
N THR A 673 -35.84 -11.09 0.07
CA THR A 673 -36.56 -12.17 -0.64
C THR A 673 -36.28 -13.57 -0.11
N GLU A 674 -35.17 -13.78 0.61
CA GLU A 674 -34.81 -15.08 1.16
C GLU A 674 -35.61 -15.37 2.44
N LYS A 675 -36.55 -16.34 2.38
CA LYS A 675 -36.93 -17.10 3.58
C LYS A 675 -35.68 -17.85 4.04
N LYS A 676 -35.45 -17.92 5.35
CA LYS A 676 -34.26 -18.48 6.01
C LYS A 676 -34.05 -19.97 5.68
N ASN A 677 -33.70 -20.32 4.45
CA ASN A 677 -33.11 -21.61 4.13
C ASN A 677 -31.63 -21.49 4.47
N LYS A 678 -31.29 -22.03 5.64
CA LYS A 678 -29.92 -22.22 6.10
C LYS A 678 -29.14 -23.04 5.07
N SER A 679 -28.57 -22.40 4.05
CA SER A 679 -27.54 -23.05 3.27
C SER A 679 -26.27 -23.05 4.14
N VAL A 680 -25.75 -24.24 4.43
CA VAL A 680 -24.52 -24.51 5.20
C VAL A 680 -23.32 -23.72 4.68
N VAL A 681 -23.39 -23.24 3.44
CA VAL A 681 -22.39 -22.34 2.86
C VAL A 681 -22.42 -21.01 3.61
N VAL A 682 -23.54 -20.26 3.67
CA VAL A 682 -23.56 -18.88 4.19
C VAL A 682 -23.27 -18.73 5.69
N GLU A 683 -23.72 -19.67 6.53
CA GLU A 683 -23.51 -19.63 8.00
C GLU A 683 -22.00 -19.69 8.34
N ASN A 684 -21.19 -20.38 7.52
CA ASN A 684 -19.76 -20.55 7.74
C ASN A 684 -18.90 -19.30 7.45
N TYR A 685 -19.43 -18.27 6.77
CA TYR A 685 -18.65 -17.10 6.34
C TYR A 685 -18.92 -15.82 7.15
N LEU A 686 -19.93 -15.82 8.02
CA LEU A 686 -20.37 -14.61 8.75
C LEU A 686 -20.43 -14.79 10.27
N HIS A 687 -20.48 -16.02 10.79
CA HIS A 687 -20.53 -16.29 12.23
C HIS A 687 -19.55 -17.40 12.61
N VAL A 688 -18.29 -17.06 12.90
CA VAL A 688 -17.32 -18.05 13.42
C VAL A 688 -16.56 -17.57 14.67
N GLU A 689 -16.87 -16.40 15.25
CA GLU A 689 -16.12 -15.91 16.45
C GLU A 689 -16.75 -16.23 17.83
N ASP A 690 -17.82 -17.04 17.93
CA ASP A 690 -18.40 -17.44 19.24
C ASP A 690 -18.02 -18.86 19.72
N GLN A 691 -16.89 -19.40 19.25
CA GLN A 691 -16.28 -20.58 19.86
C GLN A 691 -14.81 -20.33 20.20
N LYS A 692 -14.59 -19.64 21.33
CA LYS A 692 -13.54 -19.95 22.32
C LYS A 692 -13.75 -19.18 23.61
#